data_AF-A0A924WTA7-F1
#
_entry.id   AF-A0A924WTA7-F1
#
_cell.length_a   1.000
_cell.length_b   1.000
_cell.length_c   1.000
_cell.angle_alpha   90.00
_cell.angle_beta   90.00
_cell.angle_gamma   90.00
#
_symmetry.space_group_name_H-M   'P 1'
#
loop_
_entity.id
_entity.type
_entity.pdbx_description
1 polymer ?
#
loop_
_entity_poly.entity_id
_entity_poly.type
_entity_poly.pdbx_seq_one_letter_code
_entity_poly.pdbx_strand_id
1 'polypeptide(L)'
;MLTIAGGIVVLAAVGGGLLLYGHKLPTRIDGSRAEQRSEIVAALATNQSVGDPALTRQVQPLLKRLGESLLKHDPSSMDQQFDFERMVKEIERLPIPPKISPKNRAGFAAGLKQGIRQQFSVTGTMGGWNQHNIRSVRPVLDAPGDVVVYVVLHQASGPSRMRFWLHKTNNWRVYDYEDLTIGLRISTIMGQMLGSVGSPAEARVIQDLQAIPKALVAINGGDFKAAEAALDSISDENLPPNLLATVYATRTSVALMQQDSAGALRFANRAIELNPDVVLTYLLKAAAHNALGAHEEALTAMKTYHDALGPTGLGSYQQAVALVALKRQSEALVVLQAGLADEPESIDCNYFLATLDSADAQAIFRSHAENRTFPAAAFRELCAAFDRNGSSIGLINFVEAQGPAQGDTIDVRFYRAAGLEYQKRYAEAAALFVKELKTEDAFYKDAVLPRYLTCMVAAGLPLEGYRATGQPEASFAHLCTALATDDPALAKLYEEHLERHPADAHAWDRKGLWLVRQDRFADAVEAYDQAIRQSLSPESIDGINARRMYALFKLGKGLETFRKLPSQVERFDQLASLFAGERQVTELAELIEVHSKAEPQSKAIAPWRGELAYLKKDYRHAITILRPLLDRPDDNLAWTISDRLVRSYSAIGEFEQALEAAGADAEKRDALHLTLIAAARGDVAATHAAVVRALRDGYDKEDMLDDPDIGPIVNTPPFAEVLNRLKPPATAPTSTLNPQPH
;
A
#
# COMPACT_ATOMS: atom_id res chain seq x y z
N MET A 1 1.79 11.50 0.58
CA MET A 1 2.55 10.22 0.66
C MET A 1 3.17 9.87 -0.69
N LEU A 2 2.41 9.79 -1.79
CA LEU A 2 2.96 9.60 -3.17
C LEU A 2 3.86 10.76 -3.65
N THR A 3 3.61 12.00 -3.22
CA THR A 3 4.42 13.19 -3.56
C THR A 3 5.84 13.16 -2.96
N ILE A 4 6.05 12.45 -1.84
CA ILE A 4 7.38 12.25 -1.25
C ILE A 4 8.24 11.33 -2.13
N ALA A 5 7.63 10.39 -2.86
CA ALA A 5 8.33 9.50 -3.79
C ALA A 5 8.85 10.24 -5.04
N GLY A 6 8.09 11.21 -5.57
CA GLY A 6 8.44 11.97 -6.76
C GLY A 6 9.71 12.83 -6.62
N GLY A 7 10.02 13.29 -5.41
CA GLY A 7 11.19 14.12 -5.12
C GLY A 7 12.54 13.38 -5.10
N ILE A 8 12.57 12.05 -5.17
CA ILE A 8 13.80 11.23 -4.96
C ILE A 8 14.35 10.65 -6.29
N VAL A 9 13.67 10.91 -7.42
CA VAL A 9 13.96 10.28 -8.73
C VAL A 9 15.38 10.59 -9.29
N VAL A 10 16.12 11.54 -8.71
CA VAL A 10 17.43 11.98 -9.23
C VAL A 10 18.60 11.07 -8.84
N LEU A 11 18.42 10.11 -7.92
CA LEU A 11 19.51 9.22 -7.49
C LEU A 11 19.84 8.07 -8.46
N ALA A 12 19.00 7.82 -9.48
CA ALA A 12 19.04 6.58 -10.25
C ALA A 12 20.16 6.42 -11.30
N ALA A 13 20.99 7.43 -11.60
CA ALA A 13 21.90 7.30 -12.77
C ALA A 13 23.33 7.80 -12.61
N VAL A 14 23.87 7.78 -11.39
CA VAL A 14 25.33 7.83 -11.22
C VAL A 14 25.96 6.42 -11.31
N GLY A 15 25.18 5.36 -11.06
CA GLY A 15 25.68 3.98 -10.94
C GLY A 15 25.94 3.19 -12.22
N GLY A 16 25.67 3.75 -13.40
CA GLY A 16 25.81 3.02 -14.68
C GLY A 16 27.10 3.28 -15.46
N GLY A 17 27.92 4.25 -15.05
CA GLY A 17 28.90 4.86 -15.96
C GLY A 17 30.35 4.93 -15.52
N LEU A 18 30.71 5.21 -14.26
CA LEU A 18 32.11 5.44 -13.87
C LEU A 18 32.40 5.07 -12.40
N LEU A 19 33.62 4.56 -12.16
CA LEU A 19 34.09 3.71 -11.05
C LEU A 19 34.86 4.47 -9.94
N LEU A 20 34.99 3.92 -8.71
CA LEU A 20 34.75 4.70 -7.46
C LEU A 20 35.55 4.54 -6.12
N TYR A 21 35.72 5.71 -5.43
CA TYR A 21 36.39 6.27 -4.18
C TYR A 21 37.87 6.05 -3.68
N GLY A 22 38.48 6.90 -2.80
CA GLY A 22 37.96 8.00 -1.94
C GLY A 22 38.97 8.79 -1.04
N HIS A 23 38.50 9.85 -0.35
CA HIS A 23 39.03 10.51 0.87
C HIS A 23 38.02 11.56 1.44
N LYS A 24 38.12 11.91 2.74
CA LYS A 24 37.39 13.03 3.38
C LYS A 24 37.86 14.38 2.82
N LEU A 25 36.96 15.34 2.59
CA LEU A 25 37.26 16.61 1.92
C LEU A 25 36.62 17.87 2.54
N PRO A 26 37.22 19.05 2.31
CA PRO A 26 36.79 20.36 2.81
C PRO A 26 35.69 21.01 1.97
N THR A 27 35.10 22.07 2.53
CA THR A 27 34.08 22.95 1.94
C THR A 27 34.49 23.57 0.59
N ARG A 28 33.49 23.72 -0.31
CA ARG A 28 33.58 24.23 -1.70
C ARG A 28 34.26 25.60 -1.85
N ILE A 29 34.74 25.87 -3.07
CA ILE A 29 35.68 26.94 -3.46
C ILE A 29 35.07 28.36 -3.59
N ASP A 30 33.75 28.55 -3.59
CA ASP A 30 33.16 29.85 -3.94
C ASP A 30 32.50 30.55 -2.74
N GLY A 31 33.24 31.30 -1.93
CA GLY A 31 32.68 32.10 -0.82
C GLY A 31 32.17 31.29 0.38
N SER A 32 31.66 31.98 1.41
CA SER A 32 31.12 31.30 2.60
C SER A 32 29.81 30.58 2.28
N ARG A 33 29.54 29.45 2.94
CA ARG A 33 28.28 28.70 2.80
C ARG A 33 27.03 29.57 3.01
N ALA A 34 27.12 30.57 3.89
CA ALA A 34 26.02 31.49 4.17
C ALA A 34 25.73 32.43 2.99
N GLU A 35 26.77 32.95 2.32
CA GLU A 35 26.63 33.80 1.15
C GLU A 35 26.00 33.04 -0.03
N GLN A 36 26.44 31.79 -0.28
CA GLN A 36 25.85 30.94 -1.31
C GLN A 36 24.37 30.62 -1.04
N ARG A 37 24.01 30.32 0.21
CA ARG A 37 22.60 30.05 0.58
C ARG A 37 21.74 31.30 0.39
N SER A 38 22.20 32.45 0.86
CA SER A 38 21.53 33.74 0.64
C SER A 38 21.38 34.04 -0.85
N GLU A 39 22.36 33.66 -1.66
CA GLU A 39 22.32 33.83 -3.11
C GLU A 39 21.23 32.98 -3.76
N ILE A 40 21.17 31.68 -3.42
CA ILE A 40 20.18 30.72 -3.93
C ILE A 40 18.77 31.19 -3.56
N VAL A 41 18.55 31.61 -2.30
CA VAL A 41 17.26 32.14 -1.85
C VAL A 41 16.87 33.36 -2.66
N ALA A 42 17.76 34.34 -2.81
CA ALA A 42 17.46 35.53 -3.61
C ALA A 42 17.16 35.20 -5.07
N ALA A 43 17.81 34.17 -5.63
CA ALA A 43 17.56 33.70 -6.98
C ALA A 43 16.20 32.98 -7.12
N LEU A 44 15.76 32.23 -6.10
CA LEU A 44 14.55 31.40 -6.15
C LEU A 44 13.31 32.05 -5.51
N ALA A 45 13.47 33.18 -4.81
CA ALA A 45 12.39 33.82 -4.03
C ALA A 45 11.26 34.42 -4.87
N THR A 46 11.44 34.61 -6.18
CA THR A 46 10.41 35.24 -7.02
C THR A 46 10.13 34.42 -8.26
N ASN A 47 8.88 34.52 -8.75
CA ASN A 47 8.49 33.88 -9.99
C ASN A 47 9.08 34.53 -11.24
N GLN A 48 9.62 35.74 -11.11
CA GLN A 48 10.18 36.52 -12.21
C GLN A 48 11.68 36.24 -12.35
N SER A 49 12.17 36.32 -13.58
CA SER A 49 13.62 36.20 -13.82
C SER A 49 14.33 37.42 -13.25
N VAL A 50 15.19 37.21 -12.25
CA VAL A 50 16.03 38.24 -11.63
C VAL A 50 17.43 38.17 -12.26
N GLY A 51 17.87 39.22 -12.95
CA GLY A 51 19.18 39.24 -13.62
C GLY A 51 19.12 40.01 -14.94
N ASP A 52 20.13 39.82 -15.80
CA ASP A 52 20.21 40.48 -17.11
C ASP A 52 19.23 39.86 -18.13
N PRO A 53 18.17 40.58 -18.57
CA PRO A 53 17.19 40.06 -19.53
C PRO A 53 17.79 39.70 -20.89
N ALA A 54 18.90 40.32 -21.29
CA ALA A 54 19.61 39.98 -22.53
C ALA A 54 20.34 38.65 -22.40
N LEU A 55 20.99 38.38 -21.25
CA LEU A 55 21.60 37.07 -20.99
C LEU A 55 20.55 35.97 -20.87
N THR A 56 19.43 36.21 -20.17
CA THR A 56 18.30 35.26 -20.07
C THR A 56 17.80 34.84 -21.45
N ARG A 57 17.59 35.79 -22.37
CA ARG A 57 17.18 35.49 -23.76
C ARG A 57 18.22 34.68 -24.54
N GLN A 58 19.52 34.86 -24.26
CA GLN A 58 20.57 34.12 -24.95
C GLN A 58 20.71 32.67 -24.47
N VAL A 59 20.49 32.39 -23.18
CA VAL A 59 20.65 31.04 -22.60
C VAL A 59 19.40 30.16 -22.75
N GLN A 60 18.21 30.77 -22.83
CA GLN A 60 16.93 30.06 -22.92
C GLN A 60 16.86 29.01 -24.07
N PRO A 61 17.36 29.27 -25.29
CA PRO A 61 17.35 28.26 -26.35
C PRO A 61 18.15 27.00 -26.03
N LEU A 62 19.23 27.10 -25.25
CA LEU A 62 20.00 25.94 -24.81
C LEU A 62 19.17 25.06 -23.88
N LEU A 63 18.57 25.63 -22.84
CA LEU A 63 17.77 24.87 -21.86
C LEU A 63 16.54 24.22 -22.49
N LYS A 64 15.91 24.89 -23.46
CA LYS A 64 14.80 24.31 -24.24
C LYS A 64 15.26 23.06 -25.01
N ARG A 65 16.34 23.17 -25.79
CA ARG A 65 16.89 22.03 -26.56
C ARG A 65 17.35 20.90 -25.64
N LEU A 66 17.95 21.23 -24.49
CA LEU A 66 18.38 20.24 -23.51
C LEU A 66 17.22 19.43 -22.96
N GLY A 67 16.14 20.09 -22.54
CA GLY A 67 14.93 19.41 -22.06
C GLY A 67 14.30 18.51 -23.12
N GLU A 68 14.18 19.00 -24.37
CA GLU A 68 13.63 18.22 -25.49
C GLU A 68 14.50 17.01 -25.86
N SER A 69 15.83 17.16 -25.86
CA SER A 69 16.78 16.08 -26.12
C SER A 69 16.70 14.98 -25.06
N LEU A 70 16.58 15.36 -23.79
CA LEU A 70 16.41 14.44 -22.66
C LEU A 70 15.11 13.65 -22.76
N LEU A 71 14.00 14.30 -23.13
CA LEU A 71 12.71 13.62 -23.34
C LEU A 71 12.76 12.59 -24.48
N LYS A 72 13.52 12.89 -25.53
CA LYS A 72 13.66 12.01 -26.70
C LYS A 72 14.72 10.93 -26.53
N HIS A 73 15.46 10.93 -25.42
CA HIS A 73 16.61 10.05 -25.19
C HIS A 73 17.61 10.12 -26.36
N ASP A 74 17.90 11.33 -26.85
CA ASP A 74 18.76 11.55 -28.03
C ASP A 74 20.22 11.90 -27.62
N PRO A 75 21.13 10.91 -27.56
CA PRO A 75 22.53 11.15 -27.18
C PRO A 75 23.33 11.88 -28.26
N SER A 76 22.82 12.01 -29.50
CA SER A 76 23.55 12.61 -30.61
C SER A 76 23.66 14.14 -30.51
N SER A 77 22.68 14.76 -29.86
CA SER A 77 22.61 16.22 -29.64
C SER A 77 23.57 16.75 -28.57
N MET A 78 24.18 15.85 -27.78
CA MET A 78 24.99 16.16 -26.58
C MET A 78 26.22 17.02 -26.84
N ASP A 79 26.95 16.74 -27.92
CA ASP A 79 28.21 17.42 -28.24
C ASP A 79 28.04 18.91 -28.51
N GLN A 80 26.81 19.31 -28.87
CA GLN A 80 26.47 20.70 -29.14
C GLN A 80 25.98 21.43 -27.89
N GLN A 81 25.54 20.68 -26.87
CA GLN A 81 24.88 21.20 -25.67
C GLN A 81 25.79 21.20 -24.44
N PHE A 82 26.80 20.33 -24.38
CA PHE A 82 27.76 20.24 -23.29
C PHE A 82 29.18 20.65 -23.70
N ASP A 83 29.91 21.25 -22.77
CA ASP A 83 31.34 21.53 -22.89
C ASP A 83 32.14 20.61 -21.95
N PHE A 84 32.48 19.43 -22.47
CA PHE A 84 33.20 18.40 -21.71
C PHE A 84 34.64 18.84 -21.34
N GLU A 85 35.28 19.67 -22.17
CA GLU A 85 36.62 20.17 -21.87
C GLU A 85 36.61 21.16 -20.70
N ARG A 86 35.61 22.06 -20.67
CA ARG A 86 35.40 22.95 -19.53
C ARG A 86 34.97 22.19 -18.27
N MET A 87 34.20 21.13 -18.42
CA MET A 87 33.82 20.24 -17.31
C MET A 87 35.05 19.53 -16.69
N VAL A 88 35.96 19.01 -17.52
CA VAL A 88 37.23 18.43 -17.04
C VAL A 88 38.06 19.48 -16.29
N LYS A 89 38.16 20.71 -16.81
CA LYS A 89 38.84 21.81 -16.10
C LYS A 89 38.19 22.12 -14.75
N GLU A 90 36.87 22.02 -14.67
CA GLU A 90 36.15 22.23 -13.42
C GLU A 90 36.47 21.13 -12.39
N ILE A 91 36.54 19.88 -12.85
CA ILE A 91 36.97 18.74 -12.01
C ILE A 91 38.42 18.92 -11.53
N GLU A 92 39.33 19.36 -12.41
CA GLU A 92 40.75 19.60 -12.09
C GLU A 92 40.96 20.71 -11.04
N ARG A 93 40.01 21.65 -10.93
CA ARG A 93 40.03 22.73 -9.93
C ARG A 93 39.62 22.25 -8.55
N LEU A 94 38.90 21.14 -8.44
CA LEU A 94 38.49 20.61 -7.15
C LEU A 94 39.73 20.14 -6.36
N PRO A 95 39.76 20.32 -5.03
CA PRO A 95 40.89 19.92 -4.20
C PRO A 95 40.85 18.40 -3.91
N ILE A 96 40.55 17.58 -4.92
CA ILE A 96 40.24 16.15 -4.80
C ILE A 96 41.34 15.35 -5.52
N PRO A 97 42.22 14.62 -4.79
CA PRO A 97 43.17 13.70 -5.41
C PRO A 97 42.49 12.37 -5.84
N PRO A 98 43.04 11.65 -6.84
CA PRO A 98 44.21 12.00 -7.64
C PRO A 98 43.86 13.02 -8.73
N LYS A 99 44.83 13.88 -9.08
CA LYS A 99 44.66 14.81 -10.20
C LYS A 99 44.73 14.06 -11.53
N ILE A 100 43.96 14.51 -12.51
CA ILE A 100 44.01 14.00 -13.88
C ILE A 100 45.41 14.28 -14.45
N SER A 101 46.14 13.22 -14.83
CA SER A 101 47.44 13.41 -15.47
C SER A 101 47.25 13.99 -16.88
N PRO A 102 48.16 14.86 -17.36
CA PRO A 102 48.06 15.44 -18.71
C PRO A 102 47.95 14.38 -19.82
N LYS A 103 48.58 13.21 -19.63
CA LYS A 103 48.54 12.09 -20.58
C LYS A 103 47.18 11.38 -20.63
N ASN A 104 46.46 11.35 -19.51
CA ASN A 104 45.17 10.66 -19.40
C ASN A 104 43.97 11.59 -19.60
N ARG A 105 44.20 12.90 -19.72
CA ARG A 105 43.16 13.93 -19.83
C ARG A 105 42.20 13.70 -21.00
N ALA A 106 42.73 13.37 -22.18
CA ALA A 106 41.90 13.10 -23.37
C ALA A 106 41.04 11.84 -23.22
N GLY A 107 41.61 10.77 -22.63
CA GLY A 107 40.88 9.53 -22.34
C GLY A 107 39.78 9.74 -21.29
N PHE A 108 40.06 10.54 -20.24
CA PHE A 108 39.08 10.89 -19.23
C PHE A 108 37.93 11.73 -19.80
N ALA A 109 38.23 12.73 -20.64
CA ALA A 109 37.20 13.53 -21.33
C ALA A 109 36.32 12.66 -22.25
N ALA A 110 36.91 11.70 -22.95
CA ALA A 110 36.17 10.74 -23.78
C ALA A 110 35.28 9.80 -22.95
N GLY A 111 35.78 9.31 -21.81
CA GLY A 111 35.01 8.49 -20.88
C GLY A 111 33.84 9.26 -20.24
N LEU A 112 34.07 10.50 -19.81
CA LEU A 112 33.03 11.40 -19.28
C LEU A 112 31.92 11.63 -20.31
N LYS A 113 32.31 11.92 -21.55
CA LYS A 113 31.39 12.07 -22.67
C LYS A 113 30.56 10.80 -22.92
N GLN A 114 31.20 9.63 -22.88
CA GLN A 114 30.50 8.35 -23.05
C GLN A 114 29.53 8.07 -21.88
N GLY A 115 29.96 8.30 -20.64
CA GLY A 115 29.13 8.10 -19.45
C GLY A 115 27.88 8.98 -19.46
N ILE A 116 28.03 10.28 -19.75
CA ILE A 116 26.89 11.19 -19.85
C ILE A 116 25.98 10.81 -21.04
N ARG A 117 26.52 10.38 -22.19
CA ARG A 117 25.69 9.88 -23.30
C ARG A 117 24.88 8.64 -22.94
N GLN A 118 25.50 7.69 -22.23
CA GLN A 118 24.83 6.47 -21.79
C GLN A 118 23.69 6.80 -20.80
N GLN A 119 23.93 7.76 -19.90
CA GLN A 119 22.92 8.30 -18.98
C GLN A 119 21.70 8.88 -19.71
N PHE A 120 21.89 9.52 -20.87
CA PHE A 120 20.82 10.08 -21.70
C PHE A 120 20.09 9.02 -22.55
N SER A 121 20.71 7.87 -22.79
CA SER A 121 20.13 6.75 -23.57
C SER A 121 19.23 5.82 -22.75
N VAL A 122 19.29 5.92 -21.42
CA VAL A 122 18.41 5.23 -20.48
C VAL A 122 17.42 6.26 -19.93
N THR A 123 16.23 5.84 -19.50
CA THR A 123 15.22 6.69 -18.84
C THR A 123 15.73 7.23 -17.48
N GLY A 124 16.75 8.10 -17.48
CA GLY A 124 17.59 8.38 -16.32
C GLY A 124 17.93 9.86 -16.06
N THR A 125 17.75 10.24 -14.78
CA THR A 125 18.36 11.33 -13.96
C THR A 125 17.97 12.79 -14.13
N MET A 126 18.20 13.43 -15.26
CA MET A 126 17.56 14.71 -15.53
C MET A 126 16.29 14.36 -16.26
N GLY A 127 15.22 14.00 -15.52
CA GLY A 127 13.92 13.74 -16.14
C GLY A 127 13.66 14.80 -17.22
N GLY A 128 13.38 14.38 -18.46
CA GLY A 128 13.23 15.35 -19.53
C GLY A 128 12.12 16.35 -19.19
N TRP A 129 12.27 17.59 -19.63
CA TRP A 129 11.28 18.64 -19.37
C TRP A 129 10.89 19.36 -20.67
N ASN A 130 9.61 19.67 -20.79
CA ASN A 130 9.10 20.55 -21.85
C ASN A 130 8.90 21.99 -21.36
N GLN A 131 8.80 22.18 -20.05
CA GLN A 131 8.57 23.47 -19.42
C GLN A 131 9.64 23.74 -18.37
N HIS A 132 10.14 24.98 -18.35
CA HIS A 132 11.14 25.43 -17.40
C HIS A 132 11.01 26.93 -17.16
N ASN A 133 11.30 27.36 -15.93
CA ASN A 133 11.24 28.75 -15.51
C ASN A 133 12.62 29.20 -15.07
N ILE A 134 13.27 30.06 -15.87
CA ILE A 134 14.55 30.66 -15.51
C ILE A 134 14.31 31.71 -14.42
N ARG A 135 14.77 31.42 -13.22
CA ARG A 135 14.62 32.28 -12.04
C ARG A 135 15.70 33.35 -11.95
N SER A 136 16.93 33.03 -12.35
CA SER A 136 18.04 33.98 -12.31
C SER A 136 19.14 33.59 -13.28
N VAL A 137 19.78 34.59 -13.89
CA VAL A 137 20.99 34.43 -14.73
C VAL A 137 22.02 35.45 -14.28
N ARG A 138 23.21 34.95 -13.91
CA ARG A 138 24.28 35.79 -13.35
C ARG A 138 25.63 35.47 -14.00
N PRO A 139 26.46 36.47 -14.31
CA PRO A 139 27.84 36.23 -14.73
C PRO A 139 28.66 35.66 -13.57
N VAL A 140 29.61 34.77 -13.89
CA VAL A 140 30.62 34.31 -12.92
C VAL A 140 31.72 35.37 -12.85
N LEU A 141 31.93 35.96 -11.68
CA LEU A 141 32.82 37.12 -11.50
C LEU A 141 34.26 36.84 -11.95
N ASP A 142 34.79 35.65 -11.64
CA ASP A 142 36.18 35.27 -11.93
C ASP A 142 36.37 34.49 -13.24
N ALA A 143 35.32 34.39 -14.07
CA ALA A 143 35.37 33.65 -15.34
C ALA A 143 34.57 34.37 -16.44
N PRO A 144 35.22 35.30 -17.19
CA PRO A 144 34.59 36.01 -18.29
C PRO A 144 34.03 35.03 -19.34
N GLY A 145 32.73 35.11 -19.60
CA GLY A 145 32.03 34.21 -20.52
C GLY A 145 31.32 33.02 -19.86
N ASP A 146 31.45 32.85 -18.54
CA ASP A 146 30.68 31.88 -17.76
C ASP A 146 29.46 32.57 -17.11
N VAL A 147 28.33 31.86 -17.08
CA VAL A 147 27.12 32.27 -16.36
C VAL A 147 26.57 31.13 -15.53
N VAL A 148 25.90 31.49 -14.44
CA VAL A 148 25.13 30.59 -13.60
C VAL A 148 23.65 30.86 -13.82
N VAL A 149 22.90 29.81 -14.08
CA VAL A 149 21.46 29.86 -14.36
C VAL A 149 20.72 29.06 -13.31
N TYR A 150 19.84 29.72 -12.57
CA TYR A 150 18.91 29.09 -11.63
C TYR A 150 17.59 28.85 -12.34
N VAL A 151 17.08 27.61 -12.27
CA VAL A 151 15.92 27.20 -13.04
C VAL A 151 15.04 26.23 -12.25
N VAL A 152 13.73 26.40 -12.39
CA VAL A 152 12.75 25.38 -11.98
C VAL A 152 12.37 24.60 -13.23
N LEU A 153 12.60 23.29 -13.21
CA LEU A 153 12.25 22.36 -14.29
C LEU A 153 10.94 21.68 -13.94
N HIS A 154 10.01 21.59 -14.88
CA HIS A 154 8.75 20.87 -14.71
C HIS A 154 8.85 19.50 -15.37
N GLN A 155 8.90 18.44 -14.56
CA GLN A 155 9.07 17.06 -14.96
C GLN A 155 7.84 16.23 -14.56
N ALA A 156 7.70 15.03 -15.13
CA ALA A 156 6.61 14.12 -14.76
C ALA A 156 6.63 13.70 -13.28
N SER A 157 7.82 13.70 -12.65
CA SER A 157 8.00 13.41 -11.21
C SER A 157 7.71 14.61 -10.29
N GLY A 158 7.35 15.77 -10.86
CA GLY A 158 7.19 17.03 -10.15
C GLY A 158 8.28 18.05 -10.49
N PRO A 159 8.18 19.26 -9.93
CA PRO A 159 9.15 20.33 -10.19
C PRO A 159 10.50 20.04 -9.51
N SER A 160 11.60 20.25 -10.23
CA SER A 160 12.97 20.19 -9.70
C SER A 160 13.65 21.55 -9.77
N ARG A 161 14.41 21.90 -8.73
CA ARG A 161 15.18 23.14 -8.63
C ARG A 161 16.63 22.86 -8.96
N MET A 162 17.07 23.39 -10.10
CA MET A 162 18.39 23.13 -10.65
C MET A 162 19.17 24.42 -10.81
N ARG A 163 20.50 24.27 -10.77
CA ARG A 163 21.44 25.31 -11.18
C ARG A 163 22.36 24.77 -12.26
N PHE A 164 22.54 25.54 -13.33
CA PHE A 164 23.42 25.20 -14.45
C PHE A 164 24.53 26.21 -14.58
N TRP A 165 25.75 25.74 -14.81
CA TRP A 165 26.85 26.60 -15.23
C TRP A 165 27.08 26.44 -16.72
N LEU A 166 27.06 27.58 -17.42
CA LEU A 166 27.16 27.65 -18.86
C LEU A 166 28.38 28.46 -19.28
N HIS A 167 29.08 28.00 -20.31
CA HIS A 167 30.20 28.71 -20.92
C HIS A 167 29.84 29.15 -22.34
N LYS A 168 30.19 30.38 -22.69
CA LYS A 168 30.00 30.92 -24.04
C LYS A 168 31.23 30.66 -24.90
N THR A 169 31.10 29.70 -25.82
CA THR A 169 32.03 29.55 -26.95
C THR A 169 31.48 30.31 -28.17
N ASN A 170 31.11 29.61 -29.24
CA ASN A 170 30.27 30.14 -30.32
C ASN A 170 28.78 30.08 -29.96
N ASN A 171 28.39 29.09 -29.14
CA ASN A 171 27.07 28.91 -28.55
C ASN A 171 27.22 28.68 -27.04
N TRP A 172 26.15 28.92 -26.28
CA TRP A 172 26.09 28.51 -24.88
C TRP A 172 26.11 26.99 -24.75
N ARG A 173 26.91 26.48 -23.81
CA ARG A 173 27.01 25.06 -23.49
C ARG A 173 27.09 24.84 -21.98
N VAL A 174 26.50 23.76 -21.50
CA VAL A 174 26.56 23.33 -20.10
C VAL A 174 27.93 22.74 -19.81
N TYR A 175 28.63 23.25 -18.81
CA TYR A 175 29.86 22.63 -18.31
C TYR A 175 29.71 22.05 -16.90
N ASP A 176 28.64 22.42 -16.18
CA ASP A 176 28.34 21.87 -14.86
C ASP A 176 26.86 22.08 -14.53
N TYR A 177 26.34 21.31 -13.57
CA TYR A 177 25.00 21.44 -13.05
C TYR A 177 24.86 20.86 -11.65
N GLU A 178 23.86 21.33 -10.92
CA GLU A 178 23.57 20.93 -9.55
C GLU A 178 22.06 20.82 -9.33
N ASP A 179 21.65 19.74 -8.67
CA ASP A 179 20.32 19.63 -8.07
C ASP A 179 20.36 20.24 -6.66
N LEU A 180 19.59 21.31 -6.46
CA LEU A 180 19.59 22.07 -5.21
C LEU A 180 18.80 21.35 -4.09
N THR A 181 17.94 20.40 -4.45
CA THR A 181 17.12 19.64 -3.52
C THR A 181 17.95 18.59 -2.79
N ILE A 182 18.84 17.92 -3.53
CA ILE A 182 19.73 16.87 -2.98
C ILE A 182 21.19 17.32 -2.84
N GLY A 183 21.54 18.54 -3.24
CA GLY A 183 22.88 19.12 -3.08
C GLY A 183 23.97 18.45 -3.93
N LEU A 184 23.57 17.80 -5.03
CA LEU A 184 24.45 17.01 -5.89
C LEU A 184 24.88 17.81 -7.13
N ARG A 185 26.16 18.20 -7.17
CA ARG A 185 26.81 18.86 -8.31
C ARG A 185 27.63 17.86 -9.12
N ILE A 186 27.43 17.81 -10.43
CA ILE A 186 28.00 16.75 -11.27
C ILE A 186 29.53 16.77 -11.27
N SER A 187 30.17 17.93 -11.32
CA SER A 187 31.64 18.01 -11.26
C SER A 187 32.21 17.48 -9.94
N THR A 188 31.53 17.73 -8.82
CA THR A 188 31.95 17.25 -7.50
C THR A 188 31.84 15.73 -7.43
N ILE A 189 30.73 15.17 -7.92
CA ILE A 189 30.53 13.72 -7.99
C ILE A 189 31.61 13.10 -8.89
N MET A 190 31.78 13.59 -10.11
CA MET A 190 32.76 13.06 -11.07
C MET A 190 34.20 13.16 -10.57
N GLY A 191 34.55 14.26 -9.89
CA GLY A 191 35.86 14.40 -9.23
C GLY A 191 36.07 13.40 -8.10
N GLN A 192 35.04 13.13 -7.28
CA GLN A 192 35.09 12.07 -6.26
C GLN A 192 35.23 10.68 -6.88
N MET A 193 34.69 10.47 -8.08
CA MET A 193 34.78 9.21 -8.83
C MET A 193 36.15 9.00 -9.49
N LEU A 194 36.89 10.07 -9.77
CA LEU A 194 38.27 9.94 -10.25
C LEU A 194 39.22 9.37 -9.17
N GLY A 195 38.85 9.55 -7.89
CA GLY A 195 39.52 9.12 -6.64
C GLY A 195 40.08 7.70 -6.57
N SER A 196 39.76 6.85 -7.53
CA SER A 196 39.35 5.49 -7.20
C SER A 196 39.59 4.40 -8.19
N VAL A 197 39.71 4.83 -9.43
CA VAL A 197 39.87 3.97 -10.56
C VAL A 197 41.15 3.17 -10.31
N GLY A 198 41.03 1.83 -10.23
CA GLY A 198 42.14 0.93 -9.91
C GLY A 198 42.33 0.57 -8.43
N SER A 199 41.35 0.81 -7.56
CA SER A 199 41.41 0.41 -6.14
C SER A 199 40.86 -1.01 -5.89
N PRO A 200 41.29 -1.73 -4.83
CA PRO A 200 40.75 -3.05 -4.48
C PRO A 200 39.24 -3.06 -4.13
N ALA A 201 38.68 -1.91 -3.74
CA ALA A 201 37.27 -1.77 -3.35
C ALA A 201 36.33 -1.45 -4.54
N GLU A 202 36.88 -1.20 -5.73
CA GLU A 202 36.17 -0.71 -6.91
C GLU A 202 34.93 -1.55 -7.26
N ALA A 203 35.05 -2.88 -7.25
CA ALA A 203 33.95 -3.79 -7.54
C ALA A 203 32.80 -3.70 -6.53
N ARG A 204 33.11 -3.49 -5.25
CA ARG A 204 32.09 -3.37 -4.21
C ARG A 204 31.35 -2.06 -4.31
N VAL A 205 32.05 -0.99 -4.65
CA VAL A 205 31.41 0.31 -4.79
C VAL A 205 30.45 0.34 -6.00
N ILE A 206 30.80 -0.32 -7.10
CA ILE A 206 29.87 -0.51 -8.23
C ILE A 206 28.58 -1.16 -7.76
N GLN A 207 28.71 -2.23 -6.98
CA GLN A 207 27.58 -2.98 -6.45
C GLN A 207 26.70 -2.08 -5.57
N ASP A 208 27.30 -1.32 -4.66
CA ASP A 208 26.60 -0.39 -3.76
C ASP A 208 25.86 0.70 -4.56
N LEU A 209 26.46 1.23 -5.63
CA LEU A 209 25.79 2.19 -6.51
C LEU A 209 24.64 1.60 -7.34
N GLN A 210 24.73 0.33 -7.74
CA GLN A 210 23.65 -0.35 -8.46
C GLN A 210 22.44 -0.65 -7.57
N ALA A 211 22.61 -0.65 -6.25
CA ALA A 211 21.51 -0.85 -5.32
C ALA A 211 20.59 0.37 -5.21
N ILE A 212 21.12 1.59 -5.41
CA ILE A 212 20.36 2.83 -5.32
C ILE A 212 19.20 2.88 -6.34
N PRO A 213 19.41 2.64 -7.66
CA PRO A 213 18.32 2.62 -8.63
C PRO A 213 17.30 1.52 -8.35
N LYS A 214 17.73 0.35 -7.86
CA LYS A 214 16.82 -0.74 -7.48
C LYS A 214 15.88 -0.31 -6.37
N ALA A 215 16.41 0.39 -5.35
CA ALA A 215 15.59 0.93 -4.27
C ALA A 215 14.55 1.92 -4.79
N LEU A 216 14.92 2.82 -5.70
CA LEU A 216 13.99 3.79 -6.28
C LEU A 216 12.89 3.15 -7.13
N VAL A 217 13.24 2.15 -7.94
CA VAL A 217 12.24 1.37 -8.70
C VAL A 217 11.27 0.67 -7.75
N ALA A 218 11.78 0.05 -6.69
CA ALA A 218 10.96 -0.60 -5.68
C ALA A 218 10.02 0.40 -4.96
N ILE A 219 10.51 1.59 -4.60
CA ILE A 219 9.71 2.69 -4.04
C ILE A 219 8.58 3.09 -5.00
N ASN A 220 8.89 3.27 -6.29
CA ASN A 220 7.88 3.63 -7.29
C ASN A 220 6.85 2.53 -7.52
N GLY A 221 7.23 1.26 -7.34
CA GLY A 221 6.33 0.12 -7.38
C GLY A 221 5.54 -0.11 -6.09
N GLY A 222 5.81 0.65 -5.02
CA GLY A 222 5.22 0.44 -3.69
C GLY A 222 5.78 -0.76 -2.91
N ASP A 223 6.85 -1.39 -3.39
CA ASP A 223 7.52 -2.50 -2.71
C ASP A 223 8.60 -1.97 -1.74
N PHE A 224 8.13 -1.50 -0.58
CA PHE A 224 9.03 -0.92 0.42
C PHE A 224 9.99 -1.94 1.04
N LYS A 225 9.64 -3.23 1.05
CA LYS A 225 10.54 -4.29 1.53
C LYS A 225 11.71 -4.51 0.58
N ALA A 226 11.45 -4.57 -0.73
CA ALA A 226 12.51 -4.64 -1.72
C ALA A 226 13.36 -3.36 -1.74
N ALA A 227 12.75 -2.20 -1.47
CA ALA A 227 13.48 -0.94 -1.33
C ALA A 227 14.47 -0.98 -0.16
N GLU A 228 14.04 -1.45 1.02
CA GLU A 228 14.90 -1.61 2.19
C GLU A 228 16.02 -2.62 1.93
N ALA A 229 15.70 -3.80 1.39
CA ALA A 229 16.70 -4.82 1.10
C ALA A 229 17.79 -4.31 0.14
N ALA A 230 17.41 -3.48 -0.85
CA ALA A 230 18.36 -2.81 -1.72
C ALA A 230 19.23 -1.80 -0.95
N LEU A 231 18.62 -0.94 -0.12
CA LEU A 231 19.36 0.05 0.68
C LEU A 231 20.27 -0.60 1.73
N ASP A 232 19.88 -1.71 2.35
CA ASP A 232 20.67 -2.43 3.35
C ASP A 232 21.87 -3.17 2.75
N SER A 233 21.84 -3.44 1.44
CA SER A 233 22.99 -3.99 0.73
C SER A 233 24.14 -3.01 0.55
N ILE A 234 23.90 -1.70 0.76
CA ILE A 234 24.89 -0.62 0.60
C ILE A 234 25.77 -0.52 1.85
N SER A 235 27.10 -0.56 1.67
CA SER A 235 28.04 -0.34 2.76
C SER A 235 28.35 1.14 2.98
N ASP A 236 28.26 1.58 4.23
CA ASP A 236 28.58 2.94 4.68
C ASP A 236 30.08 3.29 4.51
N GLU A 237 30.97 2.30 4.48
CA GLU A 237 32.43 2.52 4.37
C GLU A 237 32.88 2.87 2.95
N ASN A 238 32.06 2.48 1.96
CA ASN A 238 32.44 2.49 0.56
C ASN A 238 31.93 3.71 -0.20
N LEU A 239 30.93 4.43 0.30
CA LEU A 239 30.36 5.61 -0.36
C LEU A 239 30.82 6.93 0.28
N PRO A 240 31.03 8.01 -0.51
CA PRO A 240 31.32 9.33 0.00
C PRO A 240 30.18 9.85 0.86
N PRO A 241 30.49 10.73 1.81
CA PRO A 241 29.50 11.36 2.66
C PRO A 241 28.31 11.97 1.88
N ASN A 242 28.55 12.60 0.73
CA ASN A 242 27.47 13.23 -0.04
C ASN A 242 26.47 12.22 -0.63
N LEU A 243 26.97 11.10 -1.17
CA LEU A 243 26.11 10.07 -1.74
C LEU A 243 25.48 9.22 -0.64
N LEU A 244 26.25 8.93 0.41
CA LEU A 244 25.74 8.25 1.60
C LEU A 244 24.63 9.07 2.28
N ALA A 245 24.76 10.40 2.37
CA ALA A 245 23.69 11.27 2.87
C ALA A 245 22.41 11.13 2.03
N THR A 246 22.53 10.97 0.71
CA THR A 246 21.36 10.81 -0.15
C THR A 246 20.74 9.41 0.00
N VAL A 247 21.55 8.37 0.26
CA VAL A 247 21.06 7.03 0.66
C VAL A 247 20.26 7.12 1.97
N TYR A 248 20.78 7.82 2.98
CA TYR A 248 20.06 8.02 4.25
C TYR A 248 18.82 8.90 4.11
N ALA A 249 18.81 9.90 3.22
CA ALA A 249 17.58 10.63 2.87
C ALA A 249 16.53 9.71 2.21
N THR A 250 16.98 8.77 1.37
CA THR A 250 16.10 7.75 0.78
C THR A 250 15.55 6.80 1.84
N ARG A 251 16.39 6.30 2.77
CA ARG A 251 15.96 5.50 3.93
C ARG A 251 14.93 6.25 4.79
N THR A 252 15.15 7.55 5.00
CA THR A 252 14.19 8.42 5.72
C THR A 252 12.81 8.41 5.06
N SER A 253 12.77 8.48 3.74
CA SER A 253 11.52 8.50 2.97
C SER A 253 10.79 7.16 3.01
N VAL A 254 11.52 6.05 2.89
CA VAL A 254 10.96 4.70 3.03
C VAL A 254 10.37 4.51 4.43
N ALA A 255 11.10 4.90 5.48
CA ALA A 255 10.61 4.83 6.85
C ALA A 255 9.33 5.65 7.06
N LEU A 256 9.23 6.86 6.49
CA LEU A 256 7.99 7.66 6.52
C LEU A 256 6.82 6.96 5.80
N MET A 257 7.06 6.33 4.66
CA MET A 257 6.03 5.58 3.91
C MET A 257 5.53 4.36 4.69
N GLN A 258 6.40 3.74 5.49
CA GLN A 258 6.05 2.65 6.40
C GLN A 258 5.51 3.13 7.75
N GLN A 259 5.34 4.44 7.95
CA GLN A 259 4.89 5.06 9.20
C GLN A 259 5.88 4.91 10.38
N ASP A 260 7.12 4.50 10.14
CA ASP A 260 8.20 4.51 11.15
C ASP A 260 8.84 5.91 11.26
N SER A 261 8.13 6.80 11.95
CA SER A 261 8.59 8.20 12.12
C SER A 261 9.84 8.31 13.01
N ALA A 262 10.04 7.38 13.94
CA ALA A 262 11.23 7.34 14.79
C ALA A 262 12.47 6.92 13.99
N GLY A 263 12.36 5.86 13.18
CA GLY A 263 13.41 5.46 12.23
C GLY A 263 13.72 6.54 11.22
N ALA A 264 12.70 7.20 10.68
CA ALA A 264 12.87 8.34 9.78
C ALA A 264 13.73 9.44 10.41
N LEU A 265 13.48 9.85 11.66
CA LEU A 265 14.31 10.85 12.34
C LEU A 265 15.77 10.41 12.51
N ARG A 266 16.02 9.13 12.83
CA ARG A 266 17.40 8.60 12.94
C ARG A 266 18.13 8.72 11.61
N PHE A 267 17.50 8.28 10.52
CA PHE A 267 18.09 8.36 9.18
C PHE A 267 18.26 9.81 8.70
N ALA A 268 17.30 10.68 8.99
CA ALA A 268 17.37 12.10 8.61
C ALA A 268 18.52 12.80 9.33
N ASN A 269 18.70 12.55 10.64
CA ASN A 269 19.81 13.11 11.39
C ASN A 269 21.15 12.61 10.83
N ARG A 270 21.25 11.32 10.50
CA ARG A 270 22.45 10.76 9.89
C ARG A 270 22.77 11.38 8.53
N ALA A 271 21.76 11.59 7.68
CA ALA A 271 21.93 12.27 6.40
C ALA A 271 22.44 13.73 6.59
N ILE A 272 21.89 14.47 7.55
CA ILE A 272 22.32 15.85 7.85
C ILE A 272 23.75 15.89 8.40
N GLU A 273 24.13 14.95 9.27
CA GLU A 273 25.50 14.83 9.77
C GLU A 273 26.52 14.59 8.64
N LEU A 274 26.15 13.73 7.69
CA LEU A 274 27.00 13.38 6.55
C LEU A 274 27.10 14.54 5.55
N ASN A 275 25.98 15.17 5.22
CA ASN A 275 25.94 16.32 4.34
C ASN A 275 24.70 17.22 4.61
N PRO A 276 24.88 18.38 5.28
CA PRO A 276 23.79 19.31 5.56
C PRO A 276 23.31 20.10 4.33
N ASP A 277 23.93 19.91 3.16
CA ASP A 277 23.52 20.52 1.90
C ASP A 277 22.52 19.64 1.13
N VAL A 278 22.16 18.44 1.63
CA VAL A 278 21.03 17.64 1.14
C VAL A 278 19.72 18.19 1.72
N VAL A 279 19.25 19.29 1.13
CA VAL A 279 18.15 20.12 1.66
C VAL A 279 16.85 19.33 1.85
N LEU A 280 16.56 18.38 0.96
CA LEU A 280 15.41 17.48 1.06
C LEU A 280 15.27 16.81 2.43
N THR A 281 16.39 16.51 3.09
CA THR A 281 16.39 15.85 4.39
C THR A 281 15.67 16.67 5.46
N TYR A 282 15.71 18.01 5.38
CA TYR A 282 14.98 18.87 6.31
C TYR A 282 13.46 18.81 6.12
N LEU A 283 12.99 18.68 4.87
CA LEU A 283 11.56 18.46 4.58
C LEU A 283 11.09 17.11 5.15
N LEU A 284 11.87 16.05 4.92
CA LEU A 284 11.56 14.72 5.44
C LEU A 284 11.59 14.68 6.97
N LYS A 285 12.57 15.35 7.57
CA LYS A 285 12.67 15.53 9.02
C LYS A 285 11.46 16.28 9.58
N ALA A 286 11.01 17.34 8.92
CA ALA A 286 9.80 18.05 9.32
C ALA A 286 8.55 17.17 9.24
N ALA A 287 8.41 16.37 8.19
CA ALA A 287 7.32 15.41 8.07
C ALA A 287 7.33 14.37 9.20
N ALA A 288 8.50 13.84 9.56
CA ALA A 288 8.65 12.92 10.69
C ALA A 288 8.29 13.58 12.04
N HIS A 289 8.73 14.83 12.25
CA HIS A 289 8.36 15.59 13.45
C HIS A 289 6.86 15.88 13.52
N ASN A 290 6.22 16.25 12.41
CA ASN A 290 4.77 16.43 12.34
C ASN A 290 4.01 15.15 12.69
N ALA A 291 4.45 14.00 12.17
CA ALA A 291 3.84 12.70 12.48
C ALA A 291 3.97 12.31 13.97
N LEU A 292 5.01 12.80 14.65
CA LEU A 292 5.26 12.60 16.08
C LEU A 292 4.61 13.67 16.98
N GLY A 293 3.93 14.66 16.41
CA GLY A 293 3.35 15.79 17.16
C GLY A 293 4.37 16.86 17.59
N ALA A 294 5.63 16.76 17.16
CA ALA A 294 6.72 17.69 17.46
C ALA A 294 6.71 18.89 16.49
N HIS A 295 5.63 19.69 16.52
CA HIS A 295 5.35 20.69 15.50
C HIS A 295 6.33 21.87 15.47
N GLU A 296 6.91 22.27 16.60
CA GLU A 296 7.90 23.35 16.65
C GLU A 296 9.24 22.92 16.03
N GLU A 297 9.64 21.67 16.25
CA GLU A 297 10.80 21.06 15.61
C GLU A 297 10.58 20.92 14.10
N ALA A 298 9.35 20.60 13.68
CA ALA A 298 8.97 20.61 12.28
C ALA A 298 9.13 22.01 11.66
N LEU A 299 8.66 23.07 12.33
CA LEU A 299 8.86 24.46 11.86
C LEU A 299 10.34 24.84 11.78
N THR A 300 11.17 24.39 12.72
CA THR A 300 12.61 24.64 12.71
C THR A 300 13.30 23.99 11.50
N ALA A 301 12.95 22.74 11.20
CA ALA A 301 13.45 22.05 10.01
C ALA A 301 12.92 22.73 8.73
N MET A 302 11.63 23.11 8.69
CA MET A 302 11.04 23.79 7.55
C MET A 302 11.63 25.17 7.29
N LYS A 303 12.04 25.91 8.32
CA LYS A 303 12.77 27.16 8.15
C LYS A 303 14.06 26.93 7.36
N THR A 304 14.85 25.92 7.74
CA THR A 304 16.09 25.59 7.04
C THR A 304 15.85 25.18 5.58
N TYR A 305 14.76 24.46 5.31
CA TYR A 305 14.35 24.08 3.96
C TYR A 305 13.95 25.29 3.11
N HIS A 306 13.10 26.17 3.65
CA HIS A 306 12.63 27.38 2.96
C HIS A 306 13.76 28.39 2.72
N ASP A 307 14.65 28.56 3.70
CA ASP A 307 15.88 29.34 3.61
C ASP A 307 16.88 28.76 2.59
N ALA A 308 16.57 27.64 1.93
CA ALA A 308 17.41 27.07 0.88
C ALA A 308 16.69 26.96 -0.48
N LEU A 309 15.39 26.67 -0.51
CA LEU A 309 14.65 26.39 -1.75
C LEU A 309 13.44 27.30 -2.01
N GLY A 310 13.09 28.17 -1.06
CA GLY A 310 11.87 28.97 -1.10
C GLY A 310 10.61 28.16 -0.76
N PRO A 311 9.42 28.77 -0.91
CA PRO A 311 8.14 28.16 -0.57
C PRO A 311 7.66 27.19 -1.65
N THR A 312 8.22 25.98 -1.65
CA THR A 312 7.76 24.90 -2.54
C THR A 312 6.36 24.43 -2.14
N GLY A 313 5.59 23.80 -3.02
CA GLY A 313 4.23 23.34 -2.68
C GLY A 313 4.24 22.33 -1.53
N LEU A 314 5.01 21.25 -1.68
CA LEU A 314 5.14 20.22 -0.63
C LEU A 314 5.77 20.78 0.67
N GLY A 315 6.74 21.68 0.57
CA GLY A 315 7.33 22.34 1.73
C GLY A 315 6.34 23.23 2.47
N SER A 316 5.60 24.05 1.73
CA SER A 316 4.57 24.93 2.28
C SER A 316 3.46 24.13 2.96
N TYR A 317 3.06 23.00 2.37
CA TYR A 317 2.15 22.05 3.00
C TYR A 317 2.68 21.52 4.35
N GLN A 318 3.91 20.99 4.40
CA GLN A 318 4.48 20.45 5.65
C GLN A 318 4.59 21.51 6.75
N GLN A 319 4.92 22.75 6.38
CA GLN A 319 4.93 23.87 7.31
C GLN A 319 3.51 24.24 7.77
N ALA A 320 2.54 24.26 6.86
CA ALA A 320 1.15 24.56 7.17
C ALA A 320 0.53 23.52 8.12
N VAL A 321 0.85 22.24 7.97
CA VAL A 321 0.44 21.16 8.90
C VAL A 321 0.90 21.50 10.33
N ALA A 322 2.17 21.86 10.51
CA ALA A 322 2.72 22.24 11.80
C ALA A 322 2.03 23.50 12.38
N LEU A 323 1.84 24.53 11.55
CA LEU A 323 1.20 25.78 11.96
C LEU A 323 -0.26 25.58 12.40
N VAL A 324 -1.03 24.79 11.66
CA VAL A 324 -2.43 24.48 12.01
C VAL A 324 -2.49 23.73 13.34
N ALA A 325 -1.63 22.74 13.55
CA ALA A 325 -1.56 22.00 14.80
C ALA A 325 -1.20 22.90 16.01
N LEU A 326 -0.38 23.92 15.77
CA LEU A 326 -0.03 24.96 16.75
C LEU A 326 -1.09 26.08 16.88
N LYS A 327 -2.26 25.93 16.25
CA LYS A 327 -3.35 26.92 16.23
C LYS A 327 -2.97 28.27 15.60
N ARG A 328 -1.96 28.28 14.73
CA ARG A 328 -1.45 29.44 13.97
C ARG A 328 -1.98 29.43 12.54
N GLN A 329 -3.30 29.33 12.40
CA GLN A 329 -3.94 29.08 11.10
C GLN A 329 -3.75 30.21 10.08
N SER A 330 -3.78 31.48 10.52
CA SER A 330 -3.55 32.62 9.62
C SER A 330 -2.18 32.56 8.95
N GLU A 331 -1.14 32.17 9.70
CA GLU A 331 0.21 31.95 9.15
C GLU A 331 0.25 30.75 8.21
N ALA A 332 -0.49 29.68 8.51
CA ALA A 332 -0.59 28.52 7.62
C ALA A 332 -1.15 28.90 6.24
N LEU A 333 -2.20 29.74 6.21
CA LEU A 333 -2.80 30.22 4.95
C LEU A 333 -1.82 31.05 4.12
N VAL A 334 -1.02 31.92 4.76
CA VAL A 334 0.02 32.72 4.08
C VAL A 334 1.07 31.80 3.44
N VAL A 335 1.52 30.78 4.16
CA VAL A 335 2.52 29.83 3.64
C VAL A 335 1.95 29.01 2.49
N LEU A 336 0.70 28.54 2.58
CA LEU A 336 0.03 27.81 1.49
C LEU A 336 -0.14 28.68 0.24
N GLN A 337 -0.49 29.96 0.40
CA GLN A 337 -0.56 30.91 -0.72
C GLN A 337 0.81 31.12 -1.38
N ALA A 338 1.88 31.21 -0.59
CA ALA A 338 3.24 31.30 -1.12
C ALA A 338 3.62 30.04 -1.93
N GLY A 339 3.27 28.86 -1.39
CA GLY A 339 3.42 27.57 -2.08
C GLY A 339 2.68 27.51 -3.42
N LEU A 340 1.41 27.94 -3.44
CA LEU A 340 0.61 27.99 -4.66
C LEU A 340 1.03 29.08 -5.64
N ALA A 341 1.63 30.17 -5.16
CA ALA A 341 2.20 31.16 -6.03
C ALA A 341 3.37 30.56 -6.82
N ASP A 342 4.25 29.80 -6.17
CA ASP A 342 5.42 29.16 -6.81
C ASP A 342 5.05 27.90 -7.61
N GLU A 343 4.23 27.02 -7.05
CA GLU A 343 3.75 25.76 -7.63
C GLU A 343 2.21 25.69 -7.63
N PRO A 344 1.55 26.33 -8.62
CA PRO A 344 0.09 26.46 -8.62
C PRO A 344 -0.68 25.14 -8.73
N GLU A 345 -0.06 24.12 -9.30
CA GLU A 345 -0.58 22.77 -9.48
C GLU A 345 -0.28 21.85 -8.28
N SER A 346 0.30 22.38 -7.19
CA SER A 346 0.63 21.59 -6.01
C SER A 346 -0.60 20.90 -5.45
N ILE A 347 -0.60 19.57 -5.54
CA ILE A 347 -1.67 18.72 -5.02
C ILE A 347 -1.79 18.91 -3.51
N ASP A 348 -0.66 18.92 -2.79
CA ASP A 348 -0.66 19.01 -1.33
C ASP A 348 -1.25 20.34 -0.83
N CYS A 349 -0.90 21.47 -1.44
CA CYS A 349 -1.46 22.77 -1.05
C CYS A 349 -2.95 22.90 -1.37
N ASN A 350 -3.35 22.54 -2.60
CA ASN A 350 -4.76 22.59 -3.02
C ASN A 350 -5.62 21.66 -2.16
N TYR A 351 -5.13 20.43 -1.92
CA TYR A 351 -5.79 19.46 -1.06
C TYR A 351 -5.97 19.98 0.36
N PHE A 352 -4.88 20.47 0.96
CA PHE A 352 -4.92 20.94 2.34
C PHE A 352 -5.88 22.12 2.51
N LEU A 353 -5.81 23.13 1.65
CA LEU A 353 -6.74 24.27 1.68
C LEU A 353 -8.21 23.84 1.54
N ALA A 354 -8.51 22.90 0.65
CA ALA A 354 -9.86 22.40 0.45
C ALA A 354 -10.40 21.56 1.62
N THR A 355 -9.52 20.99 2.44
CA THR A 355 -9.91 20.18 3.62
C THR A 355 -9.89 20.94 4.94
N LEU A 356 -9.24 22.11 4.99
CA LEU A 356 -9.26 22.95 6.18
C LEU A 356 -10.66 23.48 6.45
N ASP A 357 -11.12 23.30 7.68
CA ASP A 357 -12.36 23.88 8.19
C ASP A 357 -12.14 25.38 8.50
N SER A 358 -12.05 26.19 7.45
CA SER A 358 -11.92 27.63 7.52
C SER A 358 -12.48 28.29 6.28
N ALA A 359 -13.35 29.28 6.48
CA ALA A 359 -13.92 30.07 5.40
C ALA A 359 -12.84 30.75 4.55
N ASP A 360 -11.77 31.24 5.17
CA ASP A 360 -10.65 31.86 4.48
C ASP A 360 -9.88 30.84 3.63
N ALA A 361 -9.63 29.64 4.16
CA ALA A 361 -8.97 28.56 3.40
C ALA A 361 -9.79 28.17 2.15
N GLN A 362 -11.10 28.01 2.32
CA GLN A 362 -12.02 27.68 1.24
C GLN A 362 -12.12 28.81 0.21
N ALA A 363 -12.10 30.08 0.66
CA ALA A 363 -12.08 31.24 -0.23
C ALA A 363 -10.79 31.31 -1.05
N ILE A 364 -9.64 31.06 -0.42
CA ILE A 364 -8.34 31.00 -1.12
C ILE A 364 -8.34 29.88 -2.16
N PHE A 365 -8.78 28.68 -1.78
CA PHE A 365 -8.87 27.54 -2.69
C PHE A 365 -9.76 27.83 -3.90
N ARG A 366 -10.98 28.34 -3.65
CA ARG A 366 -11.93 28.68 -4.72
C ARG A 366 -11.39 29.77 -5.64
N SER A 367 -10.87 30.86 -5.07
CA SER A 367 -10.27 31.96 -5.84
C SER A 367 -9.08 31.48 -6.67
N HIS A 368 -8.24 30.59 -6.13
CA HIS A 368 -7.11 30.02 -6.88
C HIS A 368 -7.58 29.15 -8.05
N ALA A 369 -8.63 28.35 -7.82
CA ALA A 369 -9.25 27.55 -8.86
C ALA A 369 -9.89 28.44 -9.94
N GLU A 370 -10.67 29.46 -9.60
CA GLU A 370 -11.41 30.28 -10.59
C GLU A 370 -10.51 31.18 -11.45
N ASN A 371 -9.43 31.71 -10.90
CA ASN A 371 -8.62 32.73 -11.57
C ASN A 371 -7.55 32.17 -12.51
N ARG A 372 -7.50 30.85 -12.71
CA ARG A 372 -6.45 30.18 -13.49
C ARG A 372 -7.00 28.97 -14.25
N THR A 373 -6.29 28.57 -15.29
CA THR A 373 -6.58 27.34 -16.03
C THR A 373 -5.52 26.29 -15.69
N PHE A 374 -5.96 25.14 -15.19
CA PHE A 374 -5.08 24.01 -14.92
C PHE A 374 -4.90 23.15 -16.18
N PRO A 375 -3.69 22.64 -16.46
CA PRO A 375 -3.50 21.62 -17.48
C PRO A 375 -4.34 20.37 -17.19
N ALA A 376 -4.79 19.67 -18.23
CA ALA A 376 -5.65 18.48 -18.08
C ALA A 376 -5.08 17.41 -17.15
N ALA A 377 -3.76 17.18 -17.20
CA ALA A 377 -3.08 16.25 -16.30
C ALA A 377 -3.18 16.68 -14.83
N ALA A 378 -2.93 17.96 -14.54
CA ALA A 378 -3.03 18.50 -13.19
C ALA A 378 -4.49 18.49 -12.68
N PHE A 379 -5.46 18.79 -13.55
CA PHE A 379 -6.88 18.69 -13.23
C PHE A 379 -7.25 17.26 -12.81
N ARG A 380 -6.86 16.26 -13.60
CA ARG A 380 -7.10 14.84 -13.30
C ARG A 380 -6.49 14.44 -11.97
N GLU A 381 -5.22 14.73 -11.75
CA GLU A 381 -4.52 14.34 -10.51
C GLU A 381 -5.11 14.99 -9.27
N LEU A 382 -5.49 16.28 -9.34
CA LEU A 382 -6.17 16.98 -8.24
C LEU A 382 -7.54 16.36 -7.94
N CYS A 383 -8.36 16.12 -8.96
CA CYS A 383 -9.65 15.44 -8.78
C CYS A 383 -9.47 14.04 -8.19
N ALA A 384 -8.51 13.26 -8.70
CA ALA A 384 -8.18 11.93 -8.18
C ALA A 384 -7.77 11.99 -6.71
N ALA A 385 -6.97 12.99 -6.32
CA ALA A 385 -6.56 13.20 -4.95
C ALA A 385 -7.74 13.56 -4.03
N PHE A 386 -8.66 14.42 -4.49
CA PHE A 386 -9.86 14.74 -3.70
C PHE A 386 -10.76 13.53 -3.51
N ASP A 387 -11.03 12.77 -4.57
CA ASP A 387 -11.89 11.58 -4.57
C ASP A 387 -11.29 10.47 -3.68
N ARG A 388 -10.01 10.13 -3.88
CA ARG A 388 -9.32 9.07 -3.11
C ARG A 388 -9.27 9.35 -1.61
N ASN A 389 -9.10 10.61 -1.23
CA ASN A 389 -9.01 11.00 0.18
C ASN A 389 -10.36 11.45 0.77
N GLY A 390 -11.46 11.32 0.04
CA GLY A 390 -12.82 11.61 0.54
C GLY A 390 -13.16 13.09 0.73
N SER A 391 -12.42 14.01 0.10
CA SER A 391 -12.72 15.45 0.14
C SER A 391 -13.80 15.80 -0.89
N SER A 392 -15.06 15.52 -0.55
CA SER A 392 -16.20 15.73 -1.45
C SER A 392 -16.39 17.21 -1.82
N ILE A 393 -16.28 18.11 -0.85
CA ILE A 393 -16.42 19.57 -1.07
C ILE A 393 -15.30 20.07 -1.99
N GLY A 394 -14.06 19.65 -1.76
CA GLY A 394 -12.92 19.99 -2.59
C GLY A 394 -13.10 19.52 -4.03
N LEU A 395 -13.53 18.26 -4.21
CA LEU A 395 -13.81 17.68 -5.53
C LEU A 395 -14.89 18.48 -6.27
N ILE A 396 -16.04 18.70 -5.64
CA ILE A 396 -17.19 19.39 -6.24
C ILE A 396 -16.80 20.81 -6.67
N ASN A 397 -16.25 21.60 -5.75
CA ASN A 397 -15.85 22.98 -6.02
C ASN A 397 -14.81 23.06 -7.15
N PHE A 398 -13.84 22.16 -7.16
CA PHE A 398 -12.79 22.16 -8.16
C PHE A 398 -13.31 21.77 -9.55
N VAL A 399 -14.16 20.73 -9.64
CA VAL A 399 -14.79 20.32 -10.91
C VAL A 399 -15.73 21.40 -11.44
N GLU A 400 -16.46 22.11 -10.59
CA GLU A 400 -17.32 23.23 -10.99
C GLU A 400 -16.52 24.41 -11.53
N ALA A 401 -15.44 24.79 -10.85
CA ALA A 401 -14.59 25.91 -11.25
C ALA A 401 -13.78 25.61 -12.53
N GLN A 402 -13.21 24.39 -12.65
CA GLN A 402 -12.27 24.05 -13.73
C GLN A 402 -12.90 23.27 -14.88
N GLY A 403 -13.98 22.53 -14.65
CA GLY A 403 -14.61 21.68 -15.66
C GLY A 403 -14.95 22.41 -16.97
N PRO A 404 -15.52 23.63 -16.96
CA PRO A 404 -15.81 24.37 -18.20
C PRO A 404 -14.58 24.61 -19.09
N ALA A 405 -13.41 24.87 -18.49
CA ALA A 405 -12.17 25.10 -19.23
C ALA A 405 -11.56 23.81 -19.80
N GLN A 406 -11.86 22.65 -19.19
CA GLN A 406 -11.40 21.34 -19.68
C GLN A 406 -12.26 20.82 -20.85
N GLY A 407 -13.50 21.30 -20.99
CA GLY A 407 -14.47 20.83 -21.98
C GLY A 407 -15.16 19.52 -21.56
N ASP A 408 -15.87 18.90 -22.50
CA ASP A 408 -16.64 17.66 -22.24
C ASP A 408 -15.75 16.41 -22.35
N THR A 409 -14.85 16.24 -21.38
CA THR A 409 -13.91 15.11 -21.30
C THR A 409 -14.42 14.02 -20.35
N ILE A 410 -13.85 12.81 -20.46
CA ILE A 410 -14.12 11.74 -19.50
C ILE A 410 -13.76 12.15 -18.07
N ASP A 411 -12.66 12.90 -17.89
CA ASP A 411 -12.24 13.42 -16.58
C ASP A 411 -13.36 14.25 -15.94
N VAL A 412 -13.91 15.21 -16.69
CA VAL A 412 -14.99 16.09 -16.19
C VAL A 412 -16.26 15.28 -15.90
N ARG A 413 -16.68 14.38 -16.78
CA ARG A 413 -17.89 13.58 -16.58
C ARG A 413 -17.75 12.63 -15.38
N PHE A 414 -16.63 11.92 -15.28
CA PHE A 414 -16.35 10.99 -14.19
C PHE A 414 -16.33 11.71 -12.84
N TYR A 415 -15.58 12.81 -12.72
CA TYR A 415 -15.46 13.51 -11.44
C TYR A 415 -16.70 14.35 -11.08
N ARG A 416 -17.48 14.79 -12.07
CA ARG A 416 -18.82 15.33 -11.81
C ARG A 416 -19.77 14.25 -11.29
N ALA A 417 -19.72 13.04 -11.85
CA ALA A 417 -20.50 11.91 -11.36
C ALA A 417 -20.12 11.54 -9.92
N ALA A 418 -18.82 11.49 -9.64
CA ALA A 418 -18.28 11.30 -8.29
C ALA A 418 -18.77 12.37 -7.31
N GLY A 419 -18.75 13.65 -7.70
CA GLY A 419 -19.30 14.74 -6.90
C GLY A 419 -20.79 14.58 -6.59
N LEU A 420 -21.60 14.13 -7.56
CA LEU A 420 -23.03 13.85 -7.39
C LEU A 420 -23.27 12.63 -6.48
N GLU A 421 -22.44 11.60 -6.58
CA GLU A 421 -22.46 10.44 -5.69
C GLU A 421 -22.25 10.86 -4.23
N TYR A 422 -21.26 11.71 -3.95
CA TYR A 422 -21.06 12.25 -2.60
C TYR A 422 -22.23 13.09 -2.09
N GLN A 423 -22.95 13.76 -2.98
CA GLN A 423 -24.19 14.48 -2.67
C GLN A 423 -25.41 13.56 -2.51
N LYS A 424 -25.23 12.23 -2.63
CA LYS A 424 -26.30 11.21 -2.63
C LYS A 424 -27.31 11.38 -3.76
N ARG A 425 -26.93 12.07 -4.83
CA ARG A 425 -27.74 12.26 -6.05
C ARG A 425 -27.47 11.11 -7.02
N TYR A 426 -27.76 9.90 -6.56
CA TYR A 426 -27.31 8.66 -7.20
C TYR A 426 -27.82 8.47 -8.63
N ALA A 427 -29.08 8.82 -8.91
CA ALA A 427 -29.64 8.72 -10.27
C ALA A 427 -28.91 9.65 -11.26
N GLU A 428 -28.52 10.85 -10.83
CA GLU A 428 -27.80 11.80 -11.67
C GLU A 428 -26.33 11.39 -11.85
N ALA A 429 -25.71 10.84 -10.80
CA ALA A 429 -24.37 10.25 -10.87
C ALA A 429 -24.34 9.06 -11.86
N ALA A 430 -25.28 8.13 -11.74
CA ALA A 430 -25.44 7.01 -12.68
C ALA A 430 -25.68 7.50 -14.11
N ALA A 431 -26.47 8.58 -14.26
CA ALA A 431 -26.62 9.45 -15.43
C ALA A 431 -25.35 9.69 -16.26
N LEU A 432 -24.26 9.94 -15.53
CA LEU A 432 -22.96 10.28 -16.09
C LEU A 432 -22.05 9.06 -16.19
N PHE A 433 -21.99 8.19 -15.18
CA PHE A 433 -21.16 6.99 -15.23
C PHE A 433 -21.55 6.04 -16.37
N VAL A 434 -22.84 5.91 -16.68
CA VAL A 434 -23.32 5.03 -17.76
C VAL A 434 -22.71 5.38 -19.12
N LYS A 435 -22.39 6.66 -19.35
CA LYS A 435 -21.77 7.15 -20.60
C LYS A 435 -20.35 6.65 -20.78
N GLU A 436 -19.67 6.31 -19.69
CA GLU A 436 -18.25 5.92 -19.67
C GLU A 436 -18.05 4.41 -19.47
N LEU A 437 -19.10 3.59 -19.43
CA LEU A 437 -19.00 2.14 -19.16
C LEU A 437 -18.16 1.36 -20.18
N LYS A 438 -17.94 1.93 -21.37
CA LYS A 438 -17.14 1.35 -22.46
C LYS A 438 -15.79 2.04 -22.64
N THR A 439 -15.35 2.82 -21.66
CA THR A 439 -14.05 3.51 -21.76
C THR A 439 -12.90 2.52 -21.83
N GLU A 440 -11.95 2.78 -22.74
CA GLU A 440 -10.68 2.05 -22.83
C GLU A 440 -9.56 2.74 -22.04
N ASP A 441 -9.85 3.90 -21.42
CA ASP A 441 -8.88 4.61 -20.59
C ASP A 441 -8.53 3.75 -19.37
N ALA A 442 -7.27 3.31 -19.31
CA ALA A 442 -6.75 2.44 -18.26
C ALA A 442 -6.94 3.00 -16.85
N PHE A 443 -7.04 4.32 -16.71
CA PHE A 443 -7.28 4.99 -15.44
C PHE A 443 -8.72 4.79 -14.94
N TYR A 444 -9.70 4.73 -15.84
CA TYR A 444 -11.13 4.71 -15.49
C TYR A 444 -11.81 3.36 -15.66
N LYS A 445 -11.34 2.52 -16.59
CA LYS A 445 -12.02 1.29 -17.02
C LYS A 445 -12.46 0.38 -15.87
N ASP A 446 -11.65 0.27 -14.81
CA ASP A 446 -11.92 -0.60 -13.67
C ASP A 446 -12.74 0.08 -12.56
N ALA A 447 -12.87 1.41 -12.62
CA ALA A 447 -13.56 2.22 -11.62
C ALA A 447 -15.01 2.57 -12.00
N VAL A 448 -15.32 2.74 -13.30
CA VAL A 448 -16.65 3.21 -13.75
C VAL A 448 -17.75 2.21 -13.43
N LEU A 449 -17.57 0.93 -13.78
CA LEU A 449 -18.60 -0.08 -13.62
C LEU A 449 -19.02 -0.27 -12.13
N PRO A 450 -18.09 -0.44 -11.17
CA PRO A 450 -18.44 -0.53 -9.76
C PRO A 450 -19.21 0.70 -9.26
N ARG A 451 -18.75 1.92 -9.59
CA ARG A 451 -19.41 3.17 -9.13
C ARG A 451 -20.80 3.34 -9.73
N TYR A 452 -20.96 3.03 -11.02
CA TYR A 452 -22.26 3.03 -11.67
C TYR A 452 -23.24 2.09 -10.96
N LEU A 453 -22.85 0.83 -10.75
CA LEU A 453 -23.73 -0.15 -10.12
C LEU A 453 -24.04 0.19 -8.66
N THR A 454 -23.07 0.71 -7.91
CA THR A 454 -23.30 1.22 -6.54
C THR A 454 -24.32 2.36 -6.53
N CYS A 455 -24.23 3.31 -7.47
CA CYS A 455 -25.23 4.36 -7.61
C CYS A 455 -26.61 3.78 -7.97
N MET A 456 -26.69 2.79 -8.86
CA MET A 456 -27.96 2.18 -9.24
C MET A 456 -28.61 1.41 -8.08
N VAL A 457 -27.81 0.71 -7.25
CA VAL A 457 -28.30 0.09 -6.01
C VAL A 457 -28.82 1.15 -5.04
N ALA A 458 -28.03 2.21 -4.79
CA ALA A 458 -28.41 3.29 -3.88
C ALA A 458 -29.63 4.11 -4.37
N ALA A 459 -29.88 4.14 -5.69
CA ALA A 459 -31.08 4.71 -6.30
C ALA A 459 -32.30 3.77 -6.27
N GLY A 460 -32.16 2.52 -5.80
CA GLY A 460 -33.22 1.52 -5.78
C GLY A 460 -33.51 0.87 -7.14
N LEU A 461 -32.57 0.96 -8.08
CA LEU A 461 -32.70 0.50 -9.47
C LEU A 461 -31.61 -0.53 -9.88
N PRO A 462 -31.25 -1.53 -9.06
CA PRO A 462 -30.13 -2.44 -9.36
C PRO A 462 -30.30 -3.25 -10.65
N LEU A 463 -31.53 -3.68 -10.98
CA LEU A 463 -31.80 -4.46 -12.19
C LEU A 463 -31.74 -3.61 -13.46
N GLU A 464 -32.15 -2.35 -13.39
CA GLU A 464 -31.94 -1.41 -14.51
C GLU A 464 -30.45 -1.14 -14.70
N GLY A 465 -29.71 -1.03 -13.58
CA GLY A 465 -28.25 -0.98 -13.56
C GLY A 465 -27.65 -2.15 -14.34
N TYR A 466 -27.97 -3.38 -13.93
CA TYR A 466 -27.50 -4.61 -14.57
C TYR A 466 -27.74 -4.63 -16.09
N ARG A 467 -28.94 -4.26 -16.56
CA ARG A 467 -29.30 -4.29 -17.99
C ARG A 467 -28.52 -3.29 -18.83
N ALA A 468 -28.09 -2.17 -18.24
CA ALA A 468 -27.47 -1.08 -18.98
C ALA A 468 -25.98 -1.28 -19.29
N THR A 469 -25.31 -2.25 -18.65
CA THR A 469 -23.83 -2.29 -18.67
C THR A 469 -23.23 -2.93 -19.92
N GLY A 470 -23.92 -3.89 -20.53
CA GLY A 470 -23.33 -4.74 -21.56
C GLY A 470 -22.16 -5.61 -21.06
N GLN A 471 -21.98 -5.73 -19.73
CA GLN A 471 -20.95 -6.53 -19.06
C GLN A 471 -21.62 -7.44 -18.02
N PRO A 472 -22.37 -8.48 -18.46
CA PRO A 472 -23.29 -9.21 -17.60
C PRO A 472 -22.58 -9.97 -16.48
N GLU A 473 -21.46 -10.65 -16.72
CA GLU A 473 -20.78 -11.43 -15.68
C GLU A 473 -20.22 -10.53 -14.57
N ALA A 474 -19.51 -9.45 -14.96
CA ALA A 474 -18.94 -8.50 -14.02
C ALA A 474 -20.02 -7.75 -13.21
N SER A 475 -21.11 -7.36 -13.88
CA SER A 475 -22.22 -6.65 -13.22
C SER A 475 -22.97 -7.53 -12.24
N PHE A 476 -23.23 -8.78 -12.63
CA PHE A 476 -23.82 -9.78 -11.76
C PHE A 476 -22.92 -10.03 -10.54
N ALA A 477 -21.61 -10.22 -10.77
CA ALA A 477 -20.67 -10.48 -9.69
C ALA A 477 -20.65 -9.35 -8.66
N HIS A 478 -20.65 -8.08 -9.10
CA HIS A 478 -20.69 -6.89 -8.26
C HIS A 478 -22.02 -6.76 -7.50
N LEU A 479 -23.16 -6.93 -8.19
CA LEU A 479 -24.47 -6.78 -7.56
C LEU A 479 -24.76 -7.89 -6.54
N CYS A 480 -24.31 -9.13 -6.77
CA CYS A 480 -24.40 -10.19 -5.76
C CYS A 480 -23.65 -9.86 -4.46
N THR A 481 -22.61 -9.03 -4.53
CA THR A 481 -21.87 -8.59 -3.32
C THR A 481 -22.43 -7.31 -2.72
N ALA A 482 -23.07 -6.46 -3.53
CA ALA A 482 -23.57 -5.16 -3.11
C ALA A 482 -24.98 -5.21 -2.49
N LEU A 483 -25.81 -6.18 -2.90
CA LEU A 483 -27.15 -6.36 -2.37
C LEU A 483 -27.13 -7.18 -1.08
N ALA A 484 -27.99 -6.83 -0.13
CA ALA A 484 -28.19 -7.62 1.08
C ALA A 484 -28.74 -9.02 0.72
N THR A 485 -28.45 -10.01 1.55
CA THR A 485 -28.85 -11.40 1.29
C THR A 485 -30.36 -11.58 1.25
N ASP A 486 -31.12 -10.75 1.96
CA ASP A 486 -32.58 -10.70 2.02
C ASP A 486 -33.21 -9.72 1.01
N ASP A 487 -32.41 -9.02 0.20
CA ASP A 487 -32.92 -8.06 -0.77
C ASP A 487 -33.72 -8.78 -1.89
N PRO A 488 -35.00 -8.43 -2.12
CA PRO A 488 -35.81 -9.05 -3.17
C PRO A 488 -35.27 -8.83 -4.59
N ALA A 489 -34.45 -7.80 -4.82
CA ALA A 489 -33.78 -7.58 -6.09
C ALA A 489 -32.74 -8.66 -6.39
N LEU A 490 -32.13 -9.27 -5.37
CA LEU A 490 -31.13 -10.32 -5.55
C LEU A 490 -31.73 -11.60 -6.15
N ALA A 491 -32.93 -12.00 -5.68
CA ALA A 491 -33.66 -13.13 -6.26
C ALA A 491 -33.97 -12.91 -7.75
N LYS A 492 -34.50 -11.73 -8.08
CA LYS A 492 -34.80 -11.33 -9.47
C LYS A 492 -33.54 -11.24 -10.32
N LEU A 493 -32.41 -10.80 -9.75
CA LEU A 493 -31.12 -10.75 -10.44
C LEU A 493 -30.66 -12.16 -10.84
N TYR A 494 -30.77 -13.15 -9.95
CA TYR A 494 -30.45 -14.53 -10.27
C TYR A 494 -31.35 -15.08 -11.39
N GLU A 495 -32.66 -14.84 -11.32
CA GLU A 495 -33.62 -15.28 -12.35
C GLU A 495 -33.26 -14.67 -13.71
N GLU A 496 -33.10 -13.35 -13.75
CA GLU A 496 -32.85 -12.60 -14.97
C GLU A 496 -31.45 -12.87 -15.58
N HIS A 497 -30.43 -13.09 -14.74
CA HIS A 497 -29.09 -13.43 -15.21
C HIS A 497 -29.06 -14.84 -15.78
N LEU A 498 -29.63 -15.83 -15.09
CA LEU A 498 -29.64 -17.23 -15.52
C LEU A 498 -30.58 -17.50 -16.69
N GLU A 499 -31.61 -16.68 -16.89
CA GLU A 499 -32.43 -16.73 -18.12
C GLU A 499 -31.60 -16.35 -19.37
N ARG A 500 -30.71 -15.37 -19.24
CA ARG A 500 -29.84 -14.92 -20.34
C ARG A 500 -28.56 -15.73 -20.48
N HIS A 501 -28.04 -16.25 -19.37
CA HIS A 501 -26.78 -16.98 -19.27
C HIS A 501 -26.98 -18.34 -18.58
N PRO A 502 -27.77 -19.26 -19.17
CA PRO A 502 -28.13 -20.52 -18.52
C PRO A 502 -26.94 -21.46 -18.27
N ALA A 503 -25.84 -21.25 -19.00
CA ALA A 503 -24.59 -22.01 -18.88
C ALA A 503 -23.60 -21.42 -17.87
N ASP A 504 -23.93 -20.33 -17.17
CA ASP A 504 -23.06 -19.76 -16.14
C ASP A 504 -23.11 -20.61 -14.86
N ALA A 505 -22.16 -21.55 -14.74
CA ALA A 505 -22.01 -22.42 -13.60
C ALA A 505 -21.77 -21.65 -12.28
N HIS A 506 -21.06 -20.52 -12.34
CA HIS A 506 -20.75 -19.70 -11.17
C HIS A 506 -21.99 -18.98 -10.64
N ALA A 507 -22.85 -18.49 -11.54
CA ALA A 507 -24.13 -17.92 -11.17
C ALA A 507 -25.06 -18.94 -10.48
N TRP A 508 -25.11 -20.18 -10.99
CA TRP A 508 -25.86 -21.26 -10.34
C TRP A 508 -25.32 -21.64 -8.97
N ASP A 509 -23.98 -21.72 -8.81
CA ASP A 509 -23.34 -21.99 -7.52
C ASP A 509 -23.63 -20.88 -6.50
N ARG A 510 -23.50 -19.61 -6.91
CA ARG A 510 -23.85 -18.46 -6.07
C ARG A 510 -25.33 -18.46 -5.68
N LYS A 511 -26.23 -18.83 -6.59
CA LYS A 511 -27.67 -18.97 -6.29
C LYS A 511 -27.90 -20.07 -5.25
N GLY A 512 -27.21 -21.21 -5.36
CA GLY A 512 -27.28 -22.27 -4.36
C GLY A 512 -26.83 -21.82 -2.97
N LEU A 513 -25.72 -21.07 -2.89
CA LEU A 513 -25.23 -20.48 -1.64
C LEU A 513 -26.22 -19.49 -1.03
N TRP A 514 -26.83 -18.65 -1.86
CA TRP A 514 -27.87 -17.73 -1.43
C TRP A 514 -29.09 -18.49 -0.89
N LEU A 515 -29.57 -19.53 -1.58
CA LEU A 515 -30.70 -20.35 -1.14
C LEU A 515 -30.44 -21.11 0.16
N VAL A 516 -29.21 -21.57 0.39
CA VAL A 516 -28.80 -22.17 1.68
C VAL A 516 -28.93 -21.15 2.81
N ARG A 517 -28.52 -19.90 2.61
CA ARG A 517 -28.70 -18.83 3.63
C ARG A 517 -30.16 -18.50 3.91
N GLN A 518 -31.06 -18.80 2.98
CA GLN A 518 -32.50 -18.64 3.12
C GLN A 518 -33.19 -19.91 3.66
N ASP A 519 -32.43 -20.92 4.13
CA ASP A 519 -32.92 -22.25 4.54
C ASP A 519 -33.73 -23.01 3.46
N ARG A 520 -33.61 -22.60 2.20
CA ARG A 520 -34.28 -23.22 1.04
C ARG A 520 -33.42 -24.33 0.45
N PHE A 521 -33.15 -25.36 1.25
CA PHE A 521 -32.19 -26.41 0.89
C PHE A 521 -32.58 -27.21 -0.36
N ALA A 522 -33.87 -27.47 -0.61
CA ALA A 522 -34.32 -28.21 -1.79
C ALA A 522 -33.99 -27.47 -3.09
N ASP A 523 -34.30 -26.17 -3.14
CA ASP A 523 -34.00 -25.32 -4.28
C ASP A 523 -32.48 -25.12 -4.43
N ALA A 524 -31.74 -25.06 -3.32
CA ALA A 524 -30.29 -24.97 -3.34
C ALA A 524 -29.66 -26.21 -4.02
N VAL A 525 -30.16 -27.41 -3.70
CA VAL A 525 -29.69 -28.65 -4.36
C VAL A 525 -29.94 -28.60 -5.87
N GLU A 526 -31.12 -28.13 -6.30
CA GLU A 526 -31.40 -27.99 -7.73
C GLU A 526 -30.45 -26.98 -8.40
N ALA A 527 -30.19 -25.84 -7.75
CA ALA A 527 -29.23 -24.85 -8.25
C ALA A 527 -27.81 -25.42 -8.36
N TYR A 528 -27.34 -26.16 -7.35
CA TYR A 528 -26.04 -26.84 -7.41
C TYR A 528 -26.01 -27.93 -8.48
N ASP A 529 -27.10 -28.68 -8.68
CA ASP A 529 -27.21 -29.66 -9.76
C ASP A 529 -27.08 -29.01 -11.14
N GLN A 530 -27.65 -27.81 -11.33
CA GLN A 530 -27.41 -27.02 -12.55
C GLN A 530 -25.96 -26.55 -12.65
N ALA A 531 -25.39 -26.02 -11.56
CA ALA A 531 -23.99 -25.57 -11.54
C ALA A 531 -23.01 -26.70 -11.94
N ILE A 532 -23.21 -27.91 -11.41
CA ILE A 532 -22.40 -29.10 -11.75
C ILE A 532 -22.58 -29.48 -13.22
N ARG A 533 -23.82 -29.45 -13.74
CA ARG A 533 -24.09 -29.77 -15.16
C ARG A 533 -23.37 -28.82 -16.13
N GLN A 534 -23.24 -27.55 -15.75
CA GLN A 534 -22.63 -26.52 -16.61
C GLN A 534 -21.12 -26.34 -16.36
N SER A 535 -20.59 -26.85 -15.23
CA SER A 535 -19.18 -26.73 -14.90
C SER A 535 -18.31 -27.71 -15.69
N LEU A 536 -17.15 -27.24 -16.15
CA LEU A 536 -16.17 -28.03 -16.89
C LEU A 536 -14.91 -28.36 -16.07
N SER A 537 -14.72 -27.74 -14.90
CA SER A 537 -13.55 -27.99 -14.02
C SER A 537 -13.91 -29.02 -12.95
N PRO A 538 -13.12 -30.11 -12.83
CA PRO A 538 -13.27 -31.09 -11.75
C PRO A 538 -13.18 -30.48 -10.35
N GLU A 539 -12.28 -29.52 -10.14
CA GLU A 539 -12.08 -28.85 -8.85
C GLU A 539 -13.28 -27.99 -8.48
N SER A 540 -13.84 -27.27 -9.45
CA SER A 540 -15.08 -26.50 -9.27
C SER A 540 -16.26 -27.42 -8.92
N ILE A 541 -16.39 -28.55 -9.65
CA ILE A 541 -17.44 -29.55 -9.40
C ILE A 541 -17.32 -30.12 -7.98
N ASP A 542 -16.11 -30.41 -7.52
CA ASP A 542 -15.89 -30.89 -6.15
C ASP A 542 -16.33 -29.83 -5.12
N GLY A 543 -15.89 -28.58 -5.26
CA GLY A 543 -16.33 -27.48 -4.39
C GLY A 543 -17.86 -27.31 -4.34
N ILE A 544 -18.53 -27.38 -5.50
CA ILE A 544 -19.99 -27.28 -5.59
C ILE A 544 -20.67 -28.49 -4.94
N ASN A 545 -20.18 -29.70 -5.22
CA ASN A 545 -20.69 -30.91 -4.60
C ASN A 545 -20.56 -30.87 -3.08
N ALA A 546 -19.54 -30.20 -2.51
CA ALA A 546 -19.38 -30.06 -1.06
C ALA A 546 -20.51 -29.22 -0.46
N ARG A 547 -20.83 -28.09 -1.09
CA ARG A 547 -21.96 -27.25 -0.69
C ARG A 547 -23.31 -27.93 -0.90
N ARG A 548 -23.45 -28.68 -2.00
CA ARG A 548 -24.63 -29.50 -2.28
C ARG A 548 -24.85 -30.58 -1.22
N MET A 549 -23.79 -31.26 -0.78
CA MET A 549 -23.87 -32.30 0.26
C MET A 549 -24.40 -31.72 1.58
N TYR A 550 -23.97 -30.52 1.95
CA TYR A 550 -24.52 -29.81 3.12
C TYR A 550 -26.02 -29.56 3.00
N ALA A 551 -26.50 -29.06 1.85
CA ALA A 551 -27.93 -28.84 1.63
C ALA A 551 -28.73 -30.16 1.67
N LEU A 552 -28.20 -31.25 1.13
CA LEU A 552 -28.83 -32.58 1.21
C LEU A 552 -28.87 -33.13 2.65
N PHE A 553 -27.81 -32.90 3.43
CA PHE A 553 -27.77 -33.25 4.84
C PHE A 553 -28.88 -32.53 5.62
N LYS A 554 -29.05 -31.22 5.43
CA LYS A 554 -30.13 -30.44 6.03
C LYS A 554 -31.54 -30.91 5.63
N LEU A 555 -31.68 -31.56 4.48
CA LEU A 555 -32.93 -32.20 4.03
C LEU A 555 -33.12 -33.64 4.56
N GLY A 556 -32.18 -34.19 5.35
CA GLY A 556 -32.19 -35.59 5.76
C GLY A 556 -31.86 -36.59 4.64
N LYS A 557 -31.40 -36.11 3.47
CA LYS A 557 -31.10 -36.91 2.28
C LYS A 557 -29.60 -37.16 2.07
N GLY A 558 -28.76 -36.70 3.00
CA GLY A 558 -27.30 -36.84 2.93
C GLY A 558 -26.85 -38.29 2.80
N LEU A 559 -27.36 -39.18 3.67
CA LEU A 559 -26.98 -40.60 3.70
C LEU A 559 -27.45 -41.38 2.47
N GLU A 560 -28.67 -41.12 1.99
CA GLU A 560 -29.19 -41.74 0.76
C GLU A 560 -28.34 -41.35 -0.45
N THR A 561 -27.95 -40.07 -0.54
CA THR A 561 -27.12 -39.57 -1.64
C THR A 561 -25.71 -40.14 -1.57
N PHE A 562 -25.13 -40.20 -0.37
CA PHE A 562 -23.81 -40.79 -0.14
C PHE A 562 -23.71 -42.22 -0.69
N ARG A 563 -24.73 -43.05 -0.48
CA ARG A 563 -24.79 -44.43 -1.01
C ARG A 563 -24.72 -44.52 -2.54
N LYS A 564 -25.23 -43.49 -3.22
CA LYS A 564 -25.33 -43.44 -4.70
C LYS A 564 -24.07 -42.84 -5.35
N LEU A 565 -23.13 -42.30 -4.57
CA LEU A 565 -21.90 -41.73 -5.11
C LEU A 565 -21.00 -42.81 -5.72
N PRO A 566 -20.40 -42.57 -6.91
CA PRO A 566 -19.45 -43.51 -7.53
C PRO A 566 -18.22 -43.78 -6.65
N SER A 567 -17.79 -42.79 -5.86
CA SER A 567 -16.73 -42.88 -4.86
C SER A 567 -17.25 -42.32 -3.54
N GLN A 568 -17.19 -43.13 -2.49
CA GLN A 568 -17.64 -42.78 -1.13
C GLN A 568 -16.51 -42.16 -0.29
N VAL A 569 -15.27 -42.28 -0.75
CA VAL A 569 -14.06 -41.86 0.00
C VAL A 569 -13.99 -40.35 0.19
N GLU A 570 -14.26 -39.59 -0.87
CA GLU A 570 -14.02 -38.14 -0.87
C GLU A 570 -14.93 -37.39 0.12
N ARG A 571 -16.15 -37.90 0.37
CA ARG A 571 -17.21 -37.19 1.11
C ARG A 571 -17.58 -37.81 2.44
N PHE A 572 -16.94 -38.90 2.80
CA PHE A 572 -17.18 -39.57 4.08
C PHE A 572 -16.86 -38.65 5.26
N ASP A 573 -15.67 -38.06 5.29
CA ASP A 573 -15.25 -37.18 6.39
C ASP A 573 -16.15 -35.94 6.51
N GLN A 574 -16.55 -35.35 5.38
CA GLN A 574 -17.46 -34.21 5.36
C GLN A 574 -18.80 -34.56 6.02
N LEU A 575 -19.43 -35.65 5.60
CA LEU A 575 -20.75 -36.04 6.10
C LEU A 575 -20.68 -36.57 7.54
N ALA A 576 -19.61 -37.28 7.90
CA ALA A 576 -19.36 -37.74 9.26
C ALA A 576 -19.18 -36.57 10.22
N SER A 577 -18.46 -35.51 9.81
CA SER A 577 -18.34 -34.27 10.57
C SER A 577 -19.68 -33.57 10.79
N LEU A 578 -20.54 -33.51 9.76
CA LEU A 578 -21.88 -32.93 9.88
C LEU A 578 -22.77 -33.73 10.84
N PHE A 579 -22.82 -35.06 10.73
CA PHE A 579 -23.59 -35.90 11.65
C PHE A 579 -23.06 -35.82 13.09
N ALA A 580 -21.74 -35.83 13.28
CA ALA A 580 -21.13 -35.70 14.60
C ALA A 580 -21.44 -34.34 15.24
N GLY A 581 -21.31 -33.26 14.47
CA GLY A 581 -21.59 -31.89 14.93
C GLY A 581 -23.04 -31.69 15.37
N GLU A 582 -24.01 -32.23 14.62
CA GLU A 582 -25.43 -32.21 15.00
C GLU A 582 -25.85 -33.36 15.93
N ARG A 583 -24.88 -34.17 16.41
CA ARG A 583 -25.09 -35.32 17.31
C ARG A 583 -26.10 -36.35 16.79
N GLN A 584 -26.18 -36.53 15.47
CA GLN A 584 -26.98 -37.56 14.80
C GLN A 584 -26.28 -38.93 14.87
N VAL A 585 -26.31 -39.53 16.06
CA VAL A 585 -25.54 -40.75 16.41
C VAL A 585 -25.91 -41.96 15.55
N THR A 586 -27.19 -42.11 15.19
CA THR A 586 -27.68 -43.25 14.41
C THR A 586 -27.17 -43.18 12.98
N GLU A 587 -27.30 -42.01 12.36
CA GLU A 587 -26.90 -41.72 11.00
C GLU A 587 -25.37 -41.77 10.84
N LEU A 588 -24.62 -41.27 11.83
CA LEU A 588 -23.16 -41.43 11.88
C LEU A 588 -22.75 -42.91 11.92
N ALA A 589 -23.41 -43.72 12.76
CA ALA A 589 -23.13 -45.15 12.85
C ALA A 589 -23.39 -45.87 11.52
N GLU A 590 -24.52 -45.54 10.88
CA GLU A 590 -24.90 -46.11 9.59
C GLU A 590 -23.94 -45.68 8.47
N LEU A 591 -23.52 -44.41 8.46
CA LEU A 591 -22.51 -43.88 7.52
C LEU A 591 -21.17 -44.63 7.67
N ILE A 592 -20.69 -44.81 8.90
CA ILE A 592 -19.47 -45.57 9.20
C ILE A 592 -19.59 -47.01 8.71
N GLU A 593 -20.74 -47.66 8.91
CA GLU A 593 -20.96 -49.03 8.47
C GLU A 593 -20.93 -49.15 6.93
N VAL A 594 -21.64 -48.26 6.23
CA VAL A 594 -21.68 -48.22 4.76
C VAL A 594 -20.27 -48.02 4.20
N HIS A 595 -19.54 -47.02 4.71
CA HIS A 595 -18.18 -46.73 4.26
C HIS A 595 -17.20 -47.85 4.60
N SER A 596 -17.34 -48.47 5.78
CA SER A 596 -16.52 -49.63 6.18
C SER A 596 -16.69 -50.83 5.26
N LYS A 597 -17.90 -51.03 4.71
CA LYS A 597 -18.18 -52.12 3.76
C LYS A 597 -17.59 -51.83 2.38
N ALA A 598 -17.68 -50.59 1.92
CA ALA A 598 -17.14 -50.16 0.64
C ALA A 598 -15.60 -50.12 0.64
N GLU A 599 -15.01 -49.61 1.71
CA GLU A 599 -13.58 -49.31 1.83
C GLU A 599 -13.00 -49.85 3.16
N PRO A 600 -12.86 -51.18 3.32
CA PRO A 600 -12.49 -51.79 4.61
C PRO A 600 -11.13 -51.35 5.16
N GLN A 601 -10.24 -50.81 4.31
CA GLN A 601 -8.90 -50.36 4.67
C GLN A 601 -8.80 -48.83 4.83
N SER A 602 -9.92 -48.09 4.78
CA SER A 602 -9.92 -46.64 4.92
C SER A 602 -9.47 -46.21 6.31
N LYS A 603 -8.42 -45.38 6.36
CA LYS A 603 -7.88 -44.82 7.61
C LYS A 603 -8.84 -43.84 8.28
N ALA A 604 -9.75 -43.24 7.51
CA ALA A 604 -10.76 -42.30 8.01
C ALA A 604 -11.77 -42.95 8.97
N ILE A 605 -11.97 -44.28 8.88
CA ILE A 605 -12.99 -44.98 9.69
C ILE A 605 -12.67 -44.93 11.19
N ALA A 606 -11.41 -45.11 11.58
CA ALA A 606 -11.03 -45.25 12.97
C ALA A 606 -11.30 -43.98 13.81
N PRO A 607 -10.91 -42.77 13.37
CA PRO A 607 -11.31 -41.52 14.05
C PRO A 607 -12.81 -41.41 14.29
N TRP A 608 -13.64 -41.64 13.26
CA TRP A 608 -15.10 -41.50 13.39
C TRP A 608 -15.75 -42.60 14.22
N ARG A 609 -15.18 -43.82 14.29
CA ARG A 609 -15.63 -44.85 15.26
C ARG A 609 -15.33 -44.42 16.69
N GLY A 610 -14.18 -43.79 16.92
CA GLY A 610 -13.84 -43.20 18.20
C GLY A 610 -14.80 -42.07 18.59
N GLU A 611 -15.09 -41.17 17.66
CA GLU A 611 -16.09 -40.10 17.84
C GLU A 611 -17.48 -40.66 18.15
N LEU A 612 -17.92 -41.67 17.40
CA LEU A 612 -19.19 -42.34 17.63
C LEU A 612 -19.27 -42.98 19.03
N ALA A 613 -18.20 -43.63 19.47
CA ALA A 613 -18.12 -44.21 20.81
C ALA A 613 -18.19 -43.13 21.90
N TYR A 614 -17.51 -42.00 21.70
CA TYR A 614 -17.59 -40.84 22.59
C TYR A 614 -19.02 -40.27 22.64
N LEU A 615 -19.67 -40.05 21.50
CA LEU A 615 -21.06 -39.55 21.43
C LEU A 615 -22.06 -40.52 22.09
N LYS A 616 -21.79 -41.83 22.07
CA LYS A 616 -22.55 -42.86 22.80
C LYS A 616 -22.21 -42.92 24.30
N LYS A 617 -21.26 -42.10 24.78
CA LYS A 617 -20.71 -42.09 26.14
C LYS A 617 -19.99 -43.38 26.53
N ASP A 618 -19.57 -44.18 25.56
CA ASP A 618 -18.67 -45.33 25.79
C ASP A 618 -17.22 -44.87 25.74
N TYR A 619 -16.82 -44.14 26.78
CA TYR A 619 -15.51 -43.49 26.85
C TYR A 619 -14.35 -44.48 26.80
N ARG A 620 -14.49 -45.67 27.39
CA ARG A 620 -13.44 -46.70 27.37
C ARG A 620 -13.22 -47.25 25.97
N HIS A 621 -14.29 -47.47 25.21
CA HIS A 621 -14.18 -47.87 23.82
C HIS A 621 -13.62 -46.73 22.94
N ALA A 622 -14.05 -45.49 23.15
CA ALA A 622 -13.51 -44.32 22.46
C ALA A 622 -12.00 -44.20 22.67
N ILE A 623 -11.52 -44.35 23.91
CA ILE A 623 -10.09 -44.32 24.25
C ILE A 623 -9.33 -45.44 23.53
N THR A 624 -9.86 -46.66 23.52
CA THR A 624 -9.19 -47.82 22.90
C THR A 624 -8.96 -47.60 21.41
N ILE A 625 -9.89 -46.92 20.73
CA ILE A 625 -9.82 -46.63 19.30
C ILE A 625 -8.92 -45.41 19.02
N LEU A 626 -9.13 -44.30 19.74
CA LEU A 626 -8.51 -43.02 19.43
C LEU A 626 -7.06 -42.93 19.91
N ARG A 627 -6.69 -43.63 20.99
CA ARG A 627 -5.37 -43.47 21.61
C ARG A 627 -4.21 -43.82 20.69
N PRO A 628 -4.21 -44.95 19.96
CA PRO A 628 -3.16 -45.26 18.99
C PRO A 628 -3.05 -44.23 17.85
N LEU A 629 -4.12 -43.47 17.57
CA LEU A 629 -4.15 -42.47 16.51
C LEU A 629 -3.46 -41.16 16.93
N LEU A 630 -3.32 -40.90 18.23
CA LEU A 630 -2.68 -39.68 18.74
C LEU A 630 -1.17 -39.64 18.45
N ASP A 631 -0.51 -40.79 18.28
CA ASP A 631 0.93 -40.85 18.04
C ASP A 631 1.31 -40.53 16.57
N ARG A 632 0.35 -40.66 15.66
CA ARG A 632 0.48 -40.35 14.22
C ARG A 632 -0.86 -39.83 13.67
N PRO A 633 -1.35 -38.68 14.16
CA PRO A 633 -2.62 -38.16 13.72
C PRO A 633 -2.49 -37.68 12.28
N ASP A 634 -3.56 -37.79 11.52
CA ASP A 634 -3.70 -36.99 10.31
C ASP A 634 -3.79 -35.51 10.75
N ASP A 635 -3.05 -34.61 10.10
CA ASP A 635 -2.89 -33.21 10.53
C ASP A 635 -4.25 -32.53 10.74
N ASN A 636 -5.26 -32.89 9.93
CA ASN A 636 -6.61 -32.33 9.97
C ASN A 636 -7.48 -32.82 11.13
N LEU A 637 -7.12 -33.91 11.81
CA LEU A 637 -7.91 -34.52 12.89
C LEU A 637 -7.17 -34.55 14.23
N ALA A 638 -5.91 -34.09 14.28
CA ALA A 638 -5.07 -34.15 15.47
C ALA A 638 -5.73 -33.49 16.70
N TRP A 639 -6.28 -32.27 16.53
CA TRP A 639 -6.95 -31.56 17.62
C TRP A 639 -8.22 -32.28 18.08
N THR A 640 -9.07 -32.73 17.16
CA THR A 640 -10.30 -33.46 17.49
C THR A 640 -10.00 -34.76 18.23
N ILE A 641 -9.00 -35.53 17.79
CA ILE A 641 -8.58 -36.76 18.46
C ILE A 641 -8.11 -36.46 19.88
N SER A 642 -7.23 -35.46 20.05
CA SER A 642 -6.75 -35.01 21.36
C SER A 642 -7.89 -34.58 22.27
N ASP A 643 -8.78 -33.70 21.80
CA ASP A 643 -9.94 -33.20 22.54
C ASP A 643 -10.85 -34.32 23.05
N ARG A 644 -11.19 -35.27 22.17
CA ARG A 644 -12.05 -36.40 22.53
C ARG A 644 -11.41 -37.35 23.52
N LEU A 645 -10.09 -37.50 23.46
CA LEU A 645 -9.35 -38.30 24.44
C LEU A 645 -9.25 -37.61 25.79
N VAL A 646 -9.02 -36.30 25.82
CA VAL A 646 -9.05 -35.49 27.05
C VAL A 646 -10.41 -35.61 27.73
N ARG A 647 -11.49 -35.41 26.98
CA ARG A 647 -12.87 -35.54 27.47
C ARG A 647 -13.16 -36.96 27.97
N SER A 648 -12.81 -37.97 27.18
CA SER A 648 -13.06 -39.37 27.54
C SER A 648 -12.30 -39.81 28.81
N TYR A 649 -11.02 -39.44 28.94
CA TYR A 649 -10.23 -39.75 30.14
C TYR A 649 -10.72 -39.00 31.38
N SER A 650 -11.06 -37.72 31.22
CA SER A 650 -11.61 -36.90 32.31
C SER A 650 -12.94 -37.48 32.82
N ALA A 651 -13.80 -37.93 31.90
CA ALA A 651 -15.10 -38.53 32.24
C ALA A 651 -14.99 -39.85 33.02
N ILE A 652 -13.88 -40.61 32.86
CA ILE A 652 -13.63 -41.85 33.60
C ILE A 652 -12.69 -41.68 34.80
N GLY A 653 -12.24 -40.45 35.09
CA GLY A 653 -11.37 -40.12 36.23
C GLY A 653 -9.87 -40.37 36.05
N GLU A 654 -9.42 -40.62 34.83
CA GLU A 654 -8.00 -40.90 34.48
C GLU A 654 -7.28 -39.59 34.10
N PHE A 655 -7.13 -38.68 35.07
CA PHE A 655 -6.72 -37.30 34.80
C PHE A 655 -5.28 -37.13 34.30
N GLU A 656 -4.35 -38.01 34.72
CA GLU A 656 -2.96 -37.92 34.27
C GLU A 656 -2.86 -38.26 32.77
N GLN A 657 -3.60 -39.28 32.32
CA GLN A 657 -3.70 -39.64 30.92
C GLN A 657 -4.47 -38.59 30.11
N ALA A 658 -5.42 -37.88 30.72
CA ALA A 658 -6.04 -36.70 30.11
C ALA A 658 -5.01 -35.57 29.88
N LEU A 659 -4.13 -35.31 30.85
CA LEU A 659 -3.06 -34.31 30.71
C LEU A 659 -2.03 -34.72 29.64
N GLU A 660 -1.68 -36.00 29.56
CA GLU A 660 -0.83 -36.53 28.48
C GLU A 660 -1.49 -36.35 27.10
N ALA A 661 -2.80 -36.61 27.01
CA ALA A 661 -3.57 -36.43 25.78
C ALA A 661 -3.63 -34.97 25.31
N ALA A 662 -3.62 -34.01 26.25
CA ALA A 662 -3.61 -32.58 25.97
C ALA A 662 -2.24 -32.05 25.49
N GLY A 663 -1.18 -32.88 25.55
CA GLY A 663 0.15 -32.57 25.04
C GLY A 663 1.28 -32.83 26.05
N ALA A 664 2.46 -33.18 25.55
CA ALA A 664 3.64 -33.46 26.37
C ALA A 664 4.26 -32.21 27.01
N ASP A 665 4.20 -31.07 26.32
CA ASP A 665 4.72 -29.79 26.80
C ASP A 665 3.64 -29.07 27.63
N ALA A 666 3.84 -29.04 28.95
CA ALA A 666 2.87 -28.47 29.90
C ALA A 666 2.57 -26.99 29.64
N GLU A 667 3.52 -26.20 29.13
CA GLU A 667 3.32 -24.78 28.84
C GLU A 667 2.47 -24.57 27.59
N LYS A 668 2.53 -25.51 26.63
CA LYS A 668 1.78 -25.44 25.36
C LYS A 668 0.39 -26.08 25.39
N ARG A 669 0.00 -26.73 26.48
CA ARG A 669 -1.33 -27.34 26.61
C ARG A 669 -2.44 -26.30 26.44
N ASP A 670 -3.46 -26.69 25.70
CA ASP A 670 -4.67 -25.90 25.45
C ASP A 670 -5.38 -25.54 26.77
N ALA A 671 -5.73 -24.27 26.94
CA ALA A 671 -6.30 -23.77 28.20
C ALA A 671 -7.72 -24.31 28.47
N LEU A 672 -8.47 -24.64 27.43
CA LEU A 672 -9.79 -25.26 27.54
C LEU A 672 -9.67 -26.71 28.03
N HIS A 673 -8.70 -27.47 27.51
CA HIS A 673 -8.39 -28.82 28.00
C HIS A 673 -8.01 -28.82 29.48
N LEU A 674 -7.14 -27.89 29.89
CA LEU A 674 -6.75 -27.74 31.31
C LEU A 674 -7.95 -27.39 32.19
N THR A 675 -8.84 -26.52 31.71
CA THR A 675 -10.06 -26.15 32.42
C THR A 675 -10.94 -27.37 32.66
N LEU A 676 -11.19 -28.15 31.61
CA LEU A 676 -12.00 -29.36 31.69
C LEU A 676 -11.42 -30.39 32.67
N ILE A 677 -10.12 -30.68 32.57
CA ILE A 677 -9.46 -31.68 33.43
C ILE A 677 -9.53 -31.26 34.89
N ALA A 678 -9.21 -29.98 35.19
CA ALA A 678 -9.23 -29.46 36.55
C ALA A 678 -10.66 -29.45 37.14
N ALA A 679 -11.64 -29.07 36.32
CA ALA A 679 -13.05 -29.05 36.73
C ALA A 679 -13.52 -30.48 37.03
N ALA A 680 -13.26 -31.43 36.15
CA ALA A 680 -13.62 -32.84 36.33
C ALA A 680 -12.94 -33.48 37.55
N ARG A 681 -11.73 -33.04 37.91
CA ARG A 681 -11.01 -33.46 39.13
C ARG A 681 -11.60 -32.87 40.41
N GLY A 682 -12.45 -31.85 40.32
CA GLY A 682 -12.96 -31.12 41.48
C GLY A 682 -11.98 -30.09 42.04
N ASP A 683 -10.91 -29.74 41.31
CA ASP A 683 -9.89 -28.79 41.78
C ASP A 683 -10.31 -27.35 41.45
N VAL A 684 -10.93 -26.69 42.42
CA VAL A 684 -11.45 -25.32 42.27
C VAL A 684 -10.35 -24.32 41.94
N ALA A 685 -9.17 -24.44 42.57
CA ALA A 685 -8.08 -23.50 42.39
C ALA A 685 -7.42 -23.65 41.02
N ALA A 686 -7.15 -24.88 40.59
CA ALA A 686 -6.62 -25.16 39.27
C ALA A 686 -7.62 -24.78 38.16
N THR A 687 -8.91 -25.03 38.38
CA THR A 687 -9.96 -24.65 37.42
C THR A 687 -10.04 -23.13 37.26
N HIS A 688 -9.96 -22.37 38.36
CA HIS A 688 -9.92 -20.91 38.32
C HIS A 688 -8.72 -20.39 37.52
N ALA A 689 -7.53 -20.91 37.79
CA ALA A 689 -6.32 -20.53 37.08
C ALA A 689 -6.40 -20.84 35.57
N ALA A 690 -6.93 -22.02 35.22
CA ALA A 690 -7.11 -22.44 33.83
C ALA A 690 -8.15 -21.57 33.09
N VAL A 691 -9.27 -21.22 33.73
CA VAL A 691 -10.27 -20.29 33.15
C VAL A 691 -9.66 -18.91 32.91
N VAL A 692 -8.91 -18.37 33.86
CA VAL A 692 -8.22 -17.07 33.68
C VAL A 692 -7.28 -17.11 32.49
N ARG A 693 -6.54 -18.21 32.34
CA ARG A 693 -5.68 -18.44 31.18
C ARG A 693 -6.49 -18.50 29.89
N ALA A 694 -7.57 -19.28 29.83
CA ALA A 694 -8.40 -19.41 28.63
C ALA A 694 -8.95 -18.06 28.16
N LEU A 695 -9.46 -17.23 29.08
CA LEU A 695 -9.94 -15.89 28.73
C LEU A 695 -8.84 -14.98 28.18
N ARG A 696 -7.61 -15.09 28.71
CA ARG A 696 -6.45 -14.35 28.19
C ARG A 696 -6.02 -14.86 26.81
N ASP A 697 -6.12 -16.16 26.60
CA ASP A 697 -5.73 -16.84 25.36
C ASP A 697 -6.84 -16.69 24.26
N GLY A 698 -7.96 -16.02 24.58
CA GLY A 698 -8.97 -15.56 23.62
C GLY A 698 -10.26 -16.38 23.57
N TYR A 699 -10.51 -17.29 24.51
CA TYR A 699 -11.75 -18.07 24.56
C TYR A 699 -12.92 -17.22 25.09
N ASP A 700 -14.10 -17.40 24.48
CA ASP A 700 -15.33 -16.73 24.88
C ASP A 700 -15.96 -17.35 26.12
N LYS A 701 -16.56 -16.49 26.95
CA LYS A 701 -17.18 -16.91 28.21
C LYS A 701 -18.44 -17.73 27.99
N GLU A 702 -19.28 -17.33 27.02
CA GLU A 702 -20.48 -18.07 26.67
C GLU A 702 -20.15 -19.49 26.22
N ASP A 703 -19.15 -19.65 25.33
CA ASP A 703 -18.74 -20.96 24.83
C ASP A 703 -18.30 -21.92 25.95
N MET A 704 -17.57 -21.42 26.95
CA MET A 704 -17.15 -22.23 28.10
C MET A 704 -18.32 -22.60 29.03
N LEU A 705 -19.34 -21.74 29.13
CA LEU A 705 -20.55 -22.01 29.92
C LEU A 705 -21.50 -22.98 29.20
N ASP A 706 -21.58 -22.88 27.88
CA ASP A 706 -22.41 -23.73 27.04
C ASP A 706 -21.74 -25.07 26.70
N ASP A 707 -20.44 -25.22 27.00
CA ASP A 707 -19.72 -26.49 26.86
C ASP A 707 -20.39 -27.60 27.68
N PRO A 708 -20.69 -28.75 27.05
CA PRO A 708 -21.47 -29.82 27.67
C PRO A 708 -20.79 -30.53 28.85
N ASP A 709 -19.47 -30.45 28.95
CA ASP A 709 -18.67 -31.12 29.98
C ASP A 709 -18.14 -30.13 31.03
N ILE A 710 -17.87 -28.87 30.67
CA ILE A 710 -17.38 -27.83 31.61
C ILE A 710 -18.54 -27.12 32.32
N GLY A 711 -19.52 -26.61 31.56
CA GLY A 711 -20.62 -25.80 32.04
C GLY A 711 -21.37 -26.39 33.24
N PRO A 712 -21.81 -27.67 33.18
CA PRO A 712 -22.50 -28.33 34.28
C PRO A 712 -21.66 -28.43 35.57
N ILE A 713 -20.34 -28.58 35.46
CA ILE A 713 -19.44 -28.73 36.61
C ILE A 713 -19.24 -27.39 37.30
N VAL A 714 -18.94 -26.34 36.52
CA VAL A 714 -18.68 -25.01 37.06
C VAL A 714 -19.93 -24.35 37.65
N ASN A 715 -21.12 -24.82 37.28
CA ASN A 715 -22.39 -24.37 37.86
C ASN A 715 -22.73 -25.00 39.23
N THR A 716 -21.78 -25.70 39.87
CA THR A 716 -21.96 -26.30 41.20
C THR A 716 -21.36 -25.42 42.31
N PRO A 717 -21.82 -25.55 43.58
CA PRO A 717 -21.40 -24.66 44.68
C PRO A 717 -19.88 -24.53 44.89
N PRO A 718 -19.06 -25.60 44.79
CA PRO A 718 -17.61 -25.48 44.95
C PRO A 718 -16.94 -24.54 43.93
N PHE A 719 -17.55 -24.37 42.75
CA PHE A 719 -17.03 -23.57 41.65
C PHE A 719 -17.68 -22.19 41.51
N ALA A 720 -18.43 -21.74 42.52
CA ALA A 720 -19.15 -20.46 42.46
C ALA A 720 -18.25 -19.26 42.10
N GLU A 721 -17.00 -19.25 42.56
CA GLU A 721 -16.03 -18.19 42.21
C GLU A 721 -15.63 -18.24 40.73
N VAL A 722 -15.43 -19.45 40.19
CA VAL A 722 -15.13 -19.68 38.77
C VAL A 722 -16.33 -19.25 37.91
N LEU A 723 -17.54 -19.67 38.30
CA LEU A 723 -18.78 -19.31 37.63
C LEU A 723 -19.00 -17.78 37.58
N ASN A 724 -18.70 -17.07 38.67
CA ASN A 724 -18.84 -15.61 38.72
C ASN A 724 -17.91 -14.89 37.73
N ARG A 725 -16.78 -15.49 37.36
CA ARG A 725 -15.88 -14.93 36.33
C ARG A 725 -16.38 -15.18 34.91
N LEU A 726 -17.01 -16.33 34.69
CA LEU A 726 -17.58 -16.72 33.40
C LEU A 726 -18.92 -16.05 33.12
N LYS A 727 -19.71 -15.71 34.14
CA LYS A 727 -20.96 -14.96 33.93
C LYS A 727 -20.68 -13.59 33.29
N PRO A 728 -21.40 -13.22 32.21
CA PRO A 728 -21.41 -11.83 31.77
C PRO A 728 -21.98 -10.94 32.88
N PRO A 729 -21.54 -9.67 33.01
CA PRO A 729 -22.14 -8.74 33.96
C PRO A 729 -23.64 -8.64 33.70
N ALA A 730 -24.45 -8.63 34.76
CA ALA A 730 -25.90 -8.50 34.63
C ALA A 730 -26.24 -7.26 33.80
N THR A 731 -26.81 -7.46 32.62
CA THR A 731 -27.33 -6.39 31.80
C THR A 731 -28.47 -5.72 32.56
N ALA A 732 -28.39 -4.39 32.74
CA ALA A 732 -29.56 -3.59 33.08
C ALA A 732 -30.65 -3.83 32.00
N PRO A 733 -31.95 -3.78 32.37
CA PRO A 733 -33.02 -4.05 31.42
C PRO A 733 -32.88 -3.16 30.18
N THR A 734 -32.99 -3.84 29.04
CA THR A 734 -32.76 -3.39 27.68
C THR A 734 -33.56 -2.15 27.30
N SER A 735 -32.83 -1.08 26.93
CA SER A 735 -33.30 -0.17 25.89
C SER A 735 -33.15 -0.92 24.56
N THR A 736 -34.27 -1.29 23.97
CA THR A 736 -34.38 -1.83 22.61
C THR A 736 -33.62 -0.95 21.62
N LEU A 737 -32.61 -1.50 20.94
CA LEU A 737 -32.26 -1.20 19.56
C LEU A 737 -31.26 -2.27 19.04
N ASN A 738 -31.85 -3.22 18.32
CA ASN A 738 -31.30 -4.11 17.31
C ASN A 738 -29.83 -3.89 16.85
N PRO A 739 -29.02 -4.95 16.86
CA PRO A 739 -28.01 -5.18 15.84
C PRO A 739 -28.39 -6.42 14.99
N GLN A 740 -28.43 -6.24 13.67
CA GLN A 740 -28.55 -7.34 12.71
C GLN A 740 -27.24 -8.15 12.61
N PRO A 741 -27.30 -9.45 12.30
CA PRO A 741 -26.15 -10.26 11.90
C PRO A 741 -26.04 -10.45 10.36
N HIS A 742 -24.78 -10.36 9.90
CA HIS A 742 -24.15 -10.97 8.71
C HIS A 742 -24.71 -10.77 7.29
#